data_AF-W7STZ9-F1
#
_entry.id   AF-W7STZ9-F1
#
_cell.length_a   1.000
_cell.length_b   1.000
_cell.length_c   1.000
_cell.angle_alpha   90.00
_cell.angle_beta   90.00
_cell.angle_gamma   90.00
#
_symmetry.space_group_name_H-M   'P 1'
#
loop_
_entity.id
_entity.type
_entity.pdbx_description
1 polymer ?
#
loop_
_entity_poly.entity_id
_entity_poly.type
_entity_poly.pdbx_seq_one_letter_code
_entity_poly.pdbx_strand_id
1 'polypeptide(L)'
;MRPASLSALAAFLVVISLTATPSATADSTGETTPPPPVQVDDTAKPVGPGTTLSTFTRVDPNGWLRGDVLTADLSDPRLTVGLLTPPHVGQVETVTAMATAQHAFAGVNGDFFDINNTGAPRGIEVSKGQLIKGPWTDPQPWRPSVGVDVNDIGRIVNAYLDGKVTLPSGQFPLDGLNQEQAPPNGLAVFTPAWGTASRAFYNVTKVHELTVVNGVVTAHATGTGSGPIPDNGFVLSGTGSDADLLAAVAVGAPISVTYAPKTDPADSFQALMGVRDVAVRDGQVQTLDDTALNPETAVGFSQDGKKMQLVVIDGRSTASRGVTEQQLANIMQQRGAYNAVIIDGGGSSSLVSRDAGTPNVWQRNVPSDGVEREVGNGIGLFAAPGSGRLTGIDLTTGDKVFTGLHRQLKATGHDEQYGPADLGAPRWIGADRDGLVTGRQPGALDVAVTAKGVTQRGKIQVLPRLTRIAATPRTVSLLAGQTGLVQVTGYDAIGDSAAIDPVDTTLDYDRSLVSITPNPDGTLAITPKAAQGIGVVTVHVGDRVTAFGVTVGLKSEPVTGFDDVTGWKFSSARGSGAISPAPGQTGNALRLNFDFTKSIDTRTAVAAAPTPIPVDGTARQFEMSVNGDGRGEWLAALITDASGANSSVYGDHVSWNGWQKTTFTIPATVKSPITVRGVEAIEATRAQYSGQLDFDDLTAGAALPVTVPPDPPVLDPLVREQSTSDGGLAVISLVTAKALAEAIASHPRFLVVDGISGEQAKAEVDAAVRGRFPVYYSPGADYGPDWTSVFGPDHQTFVRDGIRYVLLNSATGALRTSDYAQLSGLRAQLTGRVVVVTYGITDPNERRMLDEWLPHNAQVIDAHGPVGVERDEGVPWIHVPTATTGWTTVNGQVQFRPILDGITITVADNRITAASTQGLPLRYPMSVTWSGSHGVHVGDTRCGWGDVLAFDPTTGDYERCRPGPASLTITANDASQTVKL
;
A
#
# COMPACT_ATOMS: atom_id res chain seq x y z
N MET A 1 -23.12 43.86 56.06
CA MET A 1 -22.12 44.94 56.29
C MET A 1 -21.16 44.95 55.10
N ARG A 2 -21.20 46.04 54.31
CA ARG A 2 -20.04 46.53 53.51
C ARG A 2 -19.29 47.54 54.41
N PRO A 3 -18.03 47.96 54.16
CA PRO A 3 -17.39 48.22 52.85
C PRO A 3 -15.90 47.74 52.83
N ALA A 4 -14.96 48.06 51.94
CA ALA A 4 -14.72 49.08 50.92
C ALA A 4 -13.47 48.60 50.09
N SER A 5 -13.42 48.68 48.75
CA SER A 5 -12.73 49.71 47.91
C SER A 5 -11.21 49.80 48.10
N LEU A 6 -10.31 50.04 47.14
CA LEU A 6 -10.23 50.24 45.68
C LEU A 6 -8.71 50.48 45.42
N SER A 7 -8.17 50.04 44.29
CA SER A 7 -7.07 50.68 43.51
C SER A 7 -5.66 50.84 44.17
N ALA A 8 -4.51 50.78 43.50
CA ALA A 8 -4.13 51.22 42.16
C ALA A 8 -2.72 50.69 41.79
N LEU A 9 -2.46 50.67 40.48
CA LEU A 9 -1.19 50.48 39.75
C LEU A 9 0.05 51.18 40.38
N ALA A 10 1.24 50.56 40.23
CA ALA A 10 2.36 51.16 39.49
C ALA A 10 3.58 50.22 39.31
N ALA A 11 4.02 50.12 38.06
CA ALA A 11 5.40 50.08 37.54
C ALA A 11 6.39 48.98 37.98
N PHE A 12 6.79 48.22 36.95
CA PHE A 12 8.05 47.49 36.77
C PHE A 12 9.30 48.29 37.19
N LEU A 13 10.27 47.63 37.84
CA LEU A 13 11.67 47.73 37.45
C LEU A 13 12.43 46.44 37.83
N VAL A 14 13.05 45.83 36.82
CA VAL A 14 13.96 44.69 36.91
C VAL A 14 15.33 45.17 37.40
N VAL A 15 15.94 44.47 38.35
CA VAL A 15 17.41 44.38 38.49
C VAL A 15 17.81 42.93 38.82
N ILE A 16 18.92 42.56 38.19
CA ILE A 16 19.48 41.26 37.84
C ILE A 16 20.38 40.67 38.97
N SER A 17 20.28 39.35 39.13
CA SER A 17 21.29 38.30 39.46
C SER A 17 22.29 38.46 40.63
N LEU A 18 22.48 37.41 41.44
CA LEU A 18 23.42 36.28 41.17
C LEU A 18 23.40 35.20 42.29
N THR A 19 23.25 33.94 41.86
CA THR A 19 23.92 32.68 42.27
C THR A 19 24.05 32.26 43.74
N ALA A 20 23.53 31.07 44.10
CA ALA A 20 24.24 29.78 44.02
C ALA A 20 23.35 28.64 44.59
N THR A 21 23.56 27.43 44.08
CA THR A 21 22.71 26.21 44.12
C THR A 21 22.78 25.41 45.43
N PRO A 22 21.81 24.49 45.64
CA PRO A 22 22.15 23.15 46.12
C PRO A 22 21.67 22.06 45.16
N SER A 23 22.48 21.01 45.05
CA SER A 23 22.25 19.79 44.27
C SER A 23 21.01 19.04 44.72
N ALA A 24 20.21 18.59 43.76
CA ALA A 24 19.23 17.53 43.91
C ALA A 24 19.59 16.40 42.93
N THR A 25 19.87 15.23 43.49
CA THR A 25 19.92 13.96 42.79
C THR A 25 18.50 13.62 42.33
N ALA A 26 18.25 13.70 41.02
CA ALA A 26 17.02 13.24 40.40
C ALA A 26 17.22 11.78 39.97
N ASP A 27 16.47 10.87 40.60
CA ASP A 27 16.09 9.61 39.97
C ASP A 27 15.24 9.95 38.75
N SER A 28 15.75 9.66 37.55
CA SER A 28 15.00 9.77 36.30
C SER A 28 14.67 8.38 35.77
N THR A 29 13.63 7.75 36.29
CA THR A 29 12.82 6.84 35.46
C THR A 29 11.95 7.72 34.56
N GLY A 30 12.58 8.36 33.57
CA GLY A 30 11.87 9.11 32.55
C GLY A 30 11.25 8.12 31.58
N GLU A 31 9.93 7.93 31.64
CA GLU A 31 9.17 7.51 30.47
C GLU A 31 9.40 8.57 29.39
N THR A 32 10.35 8.31 28.49
CA THR A 32 10.53 9.11 27.29
C THR A 32 9.28 8.93 26.44
N THR A 33 8.46 9.98 26.30
CA THR A 33 7.35 9.99 25.36
C THR A 33 7.88 9.57 23.98
N PRO A 34 7.25 8.61 23.29
CA PRO A 34 7.71 8.21 21.97
C PRO A 34 7.81 9.44 21.04
N PRO A 35 8.84 9.53 20.20
CA PRO A 35 8.98 10.62 19.25
C PRO A 35 7.76 10.66 18.31
N PRO A 36 7.26 11.86 17.95
CA PRO A 36 6.05 11.99 17.14
C PRO A 36 6.28 11.42 15.72
N PRO A 37 5.22 10.90 15.07
CA PRO A 37 5.30 10.41 13.70
C PRO A 37 5.77 11.51 12.74
N VAL A 38 6.57 11.12 11.74
CA VAL A 38 7.06 12.03 10.70
C VAL A 38 6.14 11.96 9.48
N GLN A 39 5.54 13.10 9.13
CA GLN A 39 4.66 13.23 7.97
C GLN A 39 5.49 13.28 6.68
N VAL A 40 5.24 12.35 5.77
CA VAL A 40 5.92 12.25 4.48
C VAL A 40 5.17 13.06 3.43
N ASP A 41 3.92 12.66 3.20
CA ASP A 41 3.02 13.29 2.24
C ASP A 41 1.69 13.61 2.89
N ASP A 42 1.12 14.74 2.48
CA ASP A 42 -0.25 15.12 2.82
C ASP A 42 -0.84 15.88 1.64
N THR A 43 -1.91 15.33 1.07
CA THR A 43 -2.65 15.97 -0.02
C THR A 43 -4.09 16.13 0.42
N ALA A 44 -4.71 17.25 0.09
CA ALA A 44 -6.10 17.52 0.42
C ALA A 44 -6.83 18.14 -0.76
N LYS A 45 -8.04 17.65 -1.05
CA LYS A 45 -8.90 18.18 -2.12
C LYS A 45 -10.38 18.12 -1.76
N PRO A 46 -11.19 19.08 -2.24
CA PRO A 46 -12.64 18.99 -2.10
C PRO A 46 -13.19 17.85 -2.96
N VAL A 47 -14.22 17.16 -2.45
CA VAL A 47 -14.92 16.06 -3.17
C VAL A 47 -16.43 16.30 -3.29
N GLY A 48 -16.94 17.28 -2.54
CA GLY A 48 -18.34 17.67 -2.48
C GLY A 48 -18.56 18.93 -1.63
N PRO A 49 -19.82 19.35 -1.45
CA PRO A 49 -20.18 20.42 -0.53
C PRO A 49 -19.67 20.13 0.88
N GLY A 50 -19.15 21.15 1.55
CA GLY A 50 -18.63 21.05 2.92
C GLY A 50 -17.57 19.95 3.17
N THR A 51 -17.00 19.32 2.14
CA THR A 51 -16.22 18.09 2.30
C THR A 51 -14.83 18.16 1.68
N THR A 52 -13.86 17.57 2.36
CA THR A 52 -12.46 17.48 1.92
C THR A 52 -11.94 16.08 2.19
N LEU A 53 -11.35 15.47 1.17
CA LEU A 53 -10.59 14.23 1.29
C LEU A 53 -9.11 14.60 1.44
N SER A 54 -8.49 14.11 2.50
CA SER A 54 -7.03 14.16 2.68
C SER A 54 -6.41 12.77 2.71
N THR A 55 -5.36 12.55 1.95
CA THR A 55 -4.58 11.32 1.96
C THR A 55 -3.21 11.62 2.55
N PHE A 56 -2.76 10.77 3.47
CA PHE A 56 -1.53 11.00 4.20
C PHE A 56 -0.67 9.73 4.28
N THR A 57 0.64 9.92 4.24
CA THR A 57 1.64 8.89 4.51
C THR A 57 2.55 9.39 5.62
N ARG A 58 2.74 8.57 6.65
CA ARG A 58 3.63 8.89 7.78
C ARG A 58 4.43 7.68 8.22
N VAL A 59 5.53 7.93 8.89
CA VAL A 59 6.40 6.90 9.48
C VAL A 59 6.57 7.17 10.97
N ASP A 60 6.31 6.14 11.78
CA ASP A 60 6.60 6.12 13.22
C ASP A 60 7.64 5.03 13.54
N PRO A 61 8.18 4.92 14.76
CA PRO A 61 9.18 3.90 15.08
C PRO A 61 8.76 2.46 14.73
N ASN A 62 7.46 2.17 14.76
CA ASN A 62 6.90 0.84 14.50
C ASN A 62 6.67 0.58 13.00
N GLY A 63 6.71 1.61 12.14
CA GLY A 63 6.69 1.47 10.69
C GLY A 63 5.80 2.48 9.95
N TRP A 64 5.51 2.15 8.70
CA TRP A 64 4.75 2.99 7.77
C TRP A 64 3.25 2.93 8.01
N LEU A 65 2.59 4.07 7.85
CA LEU A 65 1.15 4.23 7.91
C LEU A 65 0.68 5.07 6.73
N ARG A 66 -0.29 4.54 5.98
CA ARG A 66 -1.06 5.27 4.97
C ARG A 66 -2.51 5.35 5.41
N GLY A 67 -3.13 6.51 5.24
CA GLY A 67 -4.54 6.68 5.57
C GLY A 67 -5.22 7.76 4.74
N ASP A 68 -6.54 7.64 4.68
CA ASP A 68 -7.45 8.56 4.02
C ASP A 68 -8.43 9.12 5.06
N VAL A 69 -8.66 10.43 5.01
CA VAL A 69 -9.59 11.12 5.91
C VAL A 69 -10.54 11.98 5.11
N LEU A 70 -11.82 11.67 5.19
CA LEU A 70 -12.89 12.48 4.65
C LEU A 70 -13.49 13.32 5.78
N THR A 71 -13.25 14.63 5.73
CA THR A 71 -13.82 15.60 6.67
C THR A 71 -15.07 16.21 6.06
N ALA A 72 -16.15 16.34 6.84
CA ALA A 72 -17.42 16.92 6.42
C ALA A 72 -17.91 17.98 7.42
N ASP A 73 -18.30 19.14 6.91
CA ASP A 73 -18.96 20.21 7.66
C ASP A 73 -20.48 20.05 7.58
N LEU A 74 -21.07 19.52 8.65
CA LEU A 74 -22.51 19.28 8.78
C LEU A 74 -23.33 20.58 8.95
N SER A 75 -22.68 21.75 8.98
CA SER A 75 -23.38 23.04 8.90
C SER A 75 -23.65 23.49 7.46
N ASP A 76 -23.03 22.85 6.45
CA ASP A 76 -23.34 23.12 5.04
C ASP A 76 -24.70 22.50 4.69
N PRO A 77 -25.75 23.31 4.39
CA PRO A 77 -27.10 22.81 4.16
C PRO A 77 -27.25 22.00 2.86
N ARG A 78 -26.20 21.94 2.03
CA ARG A 78 -26.19 21.13 0.80
C ARG A 78 -25.73 19.69 1.06
N LEU A 79 -25.10 19.44 2.21
CA LEU A 79 -24.62 18.14 2.62
C LEU A 79 -25.70 17.41 3.42
N THR A 80 -25.90 16.13 3.13
CA THR A 80 -26.70 15.23 3.96
C THR A 80 -25.92 13.95 4.22
N VAL A 81 -26.06 13.39 5.42
CA VAL A 81 -25.47 12.11 5.79
C VAL A 81 -26.56 11.04 5.82
N GLY A 82 -26.29 9.90 5.20
CA GLY A 82 -27.20 8.76 5.14
C GLY A 82 -26.46 7.43 5.35
N LEU A 83 -27.21 6.34 5.48
CA LEU A 83 -26.62 5.00 5.41
C LEU A 83 -26.49 4.55 3.97
N LEU A 84 -25.42 3.82 3.68
CA LEU A 84 -25.26 3.01 2.48
C LEU A 84 -25.70 1.60 2.83
N THR A 85 -26.78 1.11 2.24
CA THR A 85 -27.25 -0.27 2.46
C THR A 85 -27.46 -1.00 1.13
N PRO A 86 -27.27 -2.33 1.07
CA PRO A 86 -27.82 -3.14 -0.01
C PRO A 86 -29.36 -3.02 -0.07
N PRO A 87 -30.01 -3.55 -1.12
CA PRO A 87 -31.48 -3.54 -1.22
C PRO A 87 -32.21 -4.22 -0.05
N HIS A 88 -31.57 -5.20 0.59
CA HIS A 88 -32.10 -5.93 1.74
C HIS A 88 -31.04 -6.04 2.86
N VAL A 89 -31.49 -6.09 4.10
CA VAL A 89 -30.65 -6.22 5.31
C VAL A 89 -29.81 -7.49 5.28
N GLY A 90 -30.36 -8.61 4.80
CA GLY A 90 -29.65 -9.89 4.69
C GLY A 90 -28.85 -10.04 3.40
N GLN A 91 -28.24 -8.96 2.89
CA GLN A 91 -27.38 -8.95 1.71
C GLN A 91 -26.10 -8.17 2.00
N VAL A 92 -25.11 -8.33 1.12
CA VAL A 92 -23.85 -7.59 1.16
C VAL A 92 -23.57 -7.04 -0.24
N GLU A 93 -22.96 -5.86 -0.30
CA GLU A 93 -22.46 -5.23 -1.53
C GLU A 93 -21.18 -4.45 -1.20
N THR A 94 -20.35 -4.14 -2.20
CA THR A 94 -19.21 -3.26 -1.97
C THR A 94 -19.66 -1.82 -1.68
N VAL A 95 -18.84 -1.04 -0.96
CA VAL A 95 -19.16 0.36 -0.64
C VAL A 95 -19.28 1.18 -1.93
N THR A 96 -18.42 0.92 -2.92
CA THR A 96 -18.51 1.53 -4.25
C THR A 96 -19.85 1.24 -4.93
N ALA A 97 -20.34 0.01 -4.88
CA ALA A 97 -21.62 -0.38 -5.48
C ALA A 97 -22.79 0.32 -4.79
N MET A 98 -22.84 0.30 -3.46
CA MET A 98 -23.87 0.98 -2.68
C MET A 98 -23.88 2.49 -2.90
N ALA A 99 -22.70 3.13 -2.85
CA ALA A 99 -22.56 4.57 -3.07
C ALA A 99 -23.03 4.97 -4.48
N THR A 100 -22.69 4.17 -5.49
CA THR A 100 -23.14 4.39 -6.88
C THR A 100 -24.65 4.24 -7.00
N ALA A 101 -25.23 3.16 -6.47
CA ALA A 101 -26.65 2.88 -6.54
C ALA A 101 -27.51 3.93 -5.81
N GLN A 102 -26.99 4.49 -4.72
CA GLN A 102 -27.69 5.48 -3.90
C GLN A 102 -27.32 6.93 -4.22
N HIS A 103 -26.42 7.14 -5.20
CA HIS A 103 -25.91 8.46 -5.58
C HIS A 103 -25.23 9.24 -4.44
N ALA A 104 -24.55 8.52 -3.54
CA ALA A 104 -23.62 9.16 -2.60
C ALA A 104 -22.38 9.61 -3.36
N PHE A 105 -21.85 10.80 -3.05
CA PHE A 105 -20.61 11.27 -3.69
C PHE A 105 -19.35 10.79 -2.96
N ALA A 106 -19.49 10.32 -1.73
CA ALA A 106 -18.44 9.72 -0.93
C ALA A 106 -19.03 8.88 0.21
N GLY A 107 -18.21 8.01 0.81
CA GLY A 107 -18.63 7.20 1.95
C GLY A 107 -17.55 6.25 2.44
N VAL A 108 -17.86 5.54 3.53
CA VAL A 108 -17.05 4.44 4.07
C VAL A 108 -17.92 3.23 4.36
N ASN A 109 -17.29 2.09 4.62
CA ASN A 109 -17.95 0.90 5.15
C ASN A 109 -18.62 1.16 6.52
N GLY A 110 -19.33 0.17 7.05
CA GLY A 110 -20.20 0.35 8.22
C GLY A 110 -19.94 -0.61 9.37
N ASP A 111 -21.04 -1.07 9.94
CA ASP A 111 -21.11 -1.90 11.14
C ASP A 111 -20.46 -3.28 10.93
N PHE A 112 -20.15 -3.94 12.04
CA PHE A 112 -19.87 -5.36 12.02
C PHE A 112 -21.12 -6.12 11.61
N PHE A 113 -20.94 -7.25 10.93
CA PHE A 113 -22.04 -8.00 10.34
C PHE A 113 -21.85 -9.51 10.47
N ASP A 114 -22.91 -10.27 10.27
CA ASP A 114 -22.92 -11.74 10.23
C ASP A 114 -22.34 -12.25 8.91
N ILE A 115 -21.06 -11.94 8.69
CA ILE A 115 -20.29 -12.10 7.45
C ILE A 115 -20.37 -13.49 6.83
N ASN A 116 -20.53 -14.53 7.65
CA ASN A 116 -20.51 -15.90 7.17
C ASN A 116 -21.89 -16.54 7.00
N ASN A 117 -22.99 -15.81 7.14
CA ASN A 117 -24.31 -16.44 7.06
C ASN A 117 -25.39 -15.53 6.48
N THR A 118 -25.82 -14.49 7.19
CA THR A 118 -26.90 -13.61 6.69
C THR A 118 -26.39 -12.36 5.99
N GLY A 119 -25.14 -11.95 6.22
CA GLY A 119 -24.65 -10.65 5.77
C GLY A 119 -25.21 -9.46 6.55
N ALA A 120 -26.18 -9.70 7.46
CA ALA A 120 -26.86 -8.65 8.19
C ALA A 120 -25.92 -7.95 9.19
N PRO A 121 -25.95 -6.61 9.26
CA PRO A 121 -25.31 -5.84 10.34
C PRO A 121 -25.76 -6.31 11.72
N ARG A 122 -25.03 -5.98 12.78
CA ARG A 122 -25.37 -6.46 14.15
C ARG A 122 -26.15 -5.44 14.97
N GLY A 123 -25.85 -4.16 14.80
CA GLY A 123 -26.51 -3.07 15.50
C GLY A 123 -27.72 -2.51 14.74
N ILE A 124 -28.15 -1.34 15.17
CA ILE A 124 -29.35 -0.68 14.65
C ILE A 124 -29.13 -0.11 13.24
N GLU A 125 -30.20 -0.04 12.46
CA GLU A 125 -30.24 0.78 11.24
C GLU A 125 -31.47 1.68 11.25
N VAL A 126 -31.22 2.99 11.33
CA VAL A 126 -32.22 4.02 11.05
C VAL A 126 -31.82 4.69 9.75
N SER A 127 -32.70 4.69 8.76
CA SER A 127 -32.47 5.34 7.46
C SER A 127 -33.68 6.21 7.11
N LYS A 128 -33.42 7.46 6.73
CA LYS A 128 -34.45 8.47 6.45
C LYS A 128 -35.47 8.61 7.59
N GLY A 129 -34.98 8.53 8.84
CA GLY A 129 -35.79 8.58 10.06
C GLY A 129 -36.66 7.34 10.34
N GLN A 130 -36.54 6.28 9.54
CA GLN A 130 -37.29 5.04 9.73
C GLN A 130 -36.38 3.96 10.31
N LEU A 131 -36.86 3.23 11.31
CA LEU A 131 -36.17 2.06 11.84
C LEU A 131 -36.32 0.90 10.85
N ILE A 132 -35.21 0.49 10.25
CA ILE A 132 -35.14 -0.63 9.33
C ILE A 132 -34.79 -1.91 10.10
N LYS A 133 -33.91 -1.82 11.08
CA LYS A 133 -33.41 -2.97 11.85
C LYS A 133 -33.10 -2.59 13.29
N GLY A 134 -33.40 -3.48 14.23
CA GLY A 134 -33.06 -3.33 15.65
C GLY A 134 -31.64 -3.81 16.00
N PRO A 135 -31.06 -3.34 17.11
CA PRO A 135 -29.75 -3.81 17.58
C PRO A 135 -29.85 -5.18 18.27
N TRP A 136 -28.79 -5.99 18.19
CA TRP A 136 -28.64 -7.20 19.00
C TRP A 136 -28.82 -6.92 20.50
N THR A 137 -29.57 -7.80 21.18
CA THR A 137 -29.96 -7.65 22.58
C THR A 137 -29.24 -8.61 23.55
N ASP A 138 -28.74 -9.76 23.09
CA ASP A 138 -28.13 -10.84 23.90
C ASP A 138 -27.12 -11.63 23.02
N PRO A 139 -25.92 -12.04 23.49
CA PRO A 139 -25.36 -11.92 24.86
C PRO A 139 -24.52 -10.68 25.14
N GLN A 140 -24.06 -10.01 24.08
CA GLN A 140 -23.42 -8.70 24.18
C GLN A 140 -24.30 -7.71 23.43
N PRO A 141 -25.01 -6.80 24.13
CA PRO A 141 -25.98 -5.93 23.47
C PRO A 141 -25.27 -4.85 22.64
N TRP A 142 -25.58 -4.79 21.34
CA TRP A 142 -25.01 -3.86 20.34
C TRP A 142 -25.69 -2.49 20.40
N ARG A 143 -25.60 -1.86 21.57
CA ARG A 143 -26.26 -0.58 21.86
C ARG A 143 -25.51 0.64 21.32
N PRO A 144 -24.17 0.73 21.40
CA PRO A 144 -23.47 1.87 20.86
C PRO A 144 -23.85 2.09 19.39
N SER A 145 -24.14 3.33 19.03
CA SER A 145 -24.55 3.69 17.69
C SER A 145 -24.05 5.08 17.35
N VAL A 146 -23.77 5.30 16.06
CA VAL A 146 -23.21 6.53 15.53
C VAL A 146 -24.09 7.02 14.38
N GLY A 147 -24.30 8.34 14.30
CA GLY A 147 -25.19 8.88 13.28
C GLY A 147 -25.31 10.39 13.32
N VAL A 148 -26.17 10.91 12.44
CA VAL A 148 -26.51 12.33 12.35
C VAL A 148 -27.98 12.51 12.70
N ASP A 149 -28.24 13.37 13.68
CA ASP A 149 -29.58 13.67 14.16
C ASP A 149 -30.37 14.53 13.15
N VAL A 150 -31.66 14.75 13.40
CA VAL A 150 -32.53 15.58 12.55
C VAL A 150 -32.15 17.08 12.51
N ASN A 151 -31.17 17.52 13.30
CA ASN A 151 -30.65 18.89 13.36
C ASN A 151 -29.22 19.00 12.76
N ASP A 152 -28.81 17.99 12.00
CA ASP A 152 -27.48 17.87 11.40
C ASP A 152 -26.35 17.91 12.44
N ILE A 153 -26.55 17.27 13.60
CA ILE A 153 -25.53 17.09 14.63
C ILE A 153 -25.11 15.63 14.66
N GLY A 154 -23.81 15.39 14.50
CA GLY A 154 -23.20 14.09 14.69
C GLY A 154 -23.15 13.66 16.15
N ARG A 155 -23.61 12.45 16.46
CA ARG A 155 -23.71 11.94 17.84
C ARG A 155 -23.31 10.47 17.94
N ILE A 156 -22.85 10.10 19.14
CA ILE A 156 -22.78 8.71 19.60
C ILE A 156 -23.84 8.54 20.68
N VAL A 157 -24.72 7.57 20.52
CA VAL A 157 -25.80 7.27 21.47
C VAL A 157 -25.86 5.76 21.76
N ASN A 158 -26.58 5.37 22.79
CA ASN A 158 -27.04 4.00 22.91
C ASN A 158 -28.41 3.88 22.24
N ALA A 159 -28.60 2.89 21.37
CA ALA A 159 -29.85 2.63 20.69
C ALA A 159 -30.50 1.31 21.16
N TYR A 160 -31.82 1.28 21.11
CA TYR A 160 -32.68 0.20 21.58
C TYR A 160 -33.88 0.05 20.64
N LEU A 161 -34.45 -1.15 20.63
CA LEU A 161 -35.76 -1.41 20.03
C LEU A 161 -36.84 -1.16 21.09
N ASP A 162 -37.74 -0.20 20.85
CA ASP A 162 -39.00 -0.09 21.60
C ASP A 162 -40.10 -0.70 20.74
N GLY A 163 -40.43 -1.96 21.01
CA GLY A 163 -41.38 -2.70 20.20
C GLY A 163 -42.32 -3.60 21.00
N LYS A 164 -43.50 -3.86 20.41
CA LYS A 164 -44.57 -4.67 21.00
C LYS A 164 -45.25 -5.53 19.94
N VAL A 165 -45.60 -6.74 20.32
CA VAL A 165 -46.43 -7.68 19.56
C VAL A 165 -47.76 -7.84 20.28
N THR A 166 -48.87 -7.66 19.57
CA THR A 166 -50.21 -7.93 20.09
C THR A 166 -50.76 -9.21 19.46
N LEU A 167 -50.93 -10.23 20.28
CA LEU A 167 -51.55 -11.51 19.95
C LEU A 167 -52.95 -11.58 20.58
N PRO A 168 -53.81 -12.53 20.16
CA PRO A 168 -55.11 -12.75 20.82
C PRO A 168 -55.01 -13.05 22.33
N SER A 169 -53.87 -13.61 22.77
CA SER A 169 -53.58 -13.94 24.16
C SER A 169 -53.10 -12.76 25.01
N GLY A 170 -52.69 -11.64 24.40
CA GLY A 170 -52.16 -10.48 25.12
C GLY A 170 -51.10 -9.69 24.35
N GLN A 171 -50.43 -8.78 25.05
CA GLN A 171 -49.31 -7.99 24.54
C GLN A 171 -47.99 -8.49 25.07
N PHE A 172 -47.00 -8.58 24.20
CA PHE A 172 -45.67 -9.10 24.47
C PHE A 172 -44.60 -8.10 23.94
N PRO A 173 -43.41 -8.05 24.54
CA PRO A 173 -42.31 -7.27 23.99
C PRO A 173 -41.90 -7.80 22.62
N LEU A 174 -41.42 -6.91 21.75
CA LEU A 174 -40.69 -7.29 20.54
C LEU A 174 -39.20 -7.16 20.83
N ASP A 175 -38.49 -8.28 20.79
CA ASP A 175 -37.08 -8.37 21.16
C ASP A 175 -36.13 -8.25 19.96
N GLY A 176 -36.66 -8.37 18.75
CA GLY A 176 -35.88 -8.23 17.53
C GLY A 176 -36.64 -7.77 16.30
N LEU A 177 -35.95 -7.02 15.45
CA LEU A 177 -36.47 -6.56 14.15
C LEU A 177 -35.38 -6.73 13.08
N ASN A 178 -35.64 -7.55 12.06
CA ASN A 178 -34.72 -7.84 10.96
C ASN A 178 -33.29 -8.17 11.44
N GLN A 179 -33.19 -9.10 12.40
CA GLN A 179 -31.93 -9.47 13.03
C GLN A 179 -31.80 -10.99 13.14
N GLU A 180 -30.58 -11.45 12.95
CA GLU A 180 -30.09 -12.82 13.02
C GLU A 180 -29.87 -13.34 14.44
N GLN A 181 -30.32 -12.57 15.45
CA GLN A 181 -30.22 -12.89 16.87
C GLN A 181 -31.51 -12.57 17.61
N ALA A 182 -31.98 -13.47 18.48
CA ALA A 182 -33.09 -13.21 19.40
C ALA A 182 -32.76 -13.84 20.76
N PRO A 183 -33.22 -13.25 21.88
CA PRO A 183 -32.95 -13.81 23.19
C PRO A 183 -33.63 -15.19 23.36
N PRO A 184 -33.16 -16.02 24.31
CA PRO A 184 -33.88 -17.23 24.69
C PRO A 184 -35.26 -16.87 25.25
N ASN A 185 -36.32 -17.38 24.62
CA ASN A 185 -37.72 -17.03 24.95
C ASN A 185 -38.09 -15.59 24.58
N GLY A 186 -37.91 -15.23 23.32
CA GLY A 186 -38.27 -13.92 22.80
C GLY A 186 -38.96 -13.96 21.45
N LEU A 187 -39.52 -12.81 21.07
CA LEU A 187 -40.21 -12.58 19.80
C LEU A 187 -39.40 -11.67 18.89
N ALA A 188 -39.22 -12.07 17.64
CA ALA A 188 -38.56 -11.28 16.61
C ALA A 188 -39.41 -11.19 15.34
N VAL A 189 -39.33 -10.07 14.64
CA VAL A 189 -40.06 -9.81 13.41
C VAL A 189 -39.10 -9.64 12.24
N PHE A 190 -39.40 -10.33 11.15
CA PHE A 190 -38.77 -10.13 9.86
C PHE A 190 -39.77 -9.50 8.90
N THR A 191 -39.39 -8.40 8.29
CA THR A 191 -40.16 -7.62 7.31
C THR A 191 -39.60 -7.84 5.90
N PRO A 192 -40.24 -7.33 4.83
CA PRO A 192 -39.67 -7.39 3.48
C PRO A 192 -38.24 -6.83 3.35
N ALA A 193 -37.83 -5.91 4.24
CA ALA A 193 -36.46 -5.39 4.29
C ALA A 193 -35.42 -6.47 4.60
N TRP A 194 -35.79 -7.62 5.20
CA TRP A 194 -34.87 -8.73 5.45
C TRP A 194 -34.37 -9.40 4.17
N GLY A 195 -35.20 -9.45 3.12
CA GLY A 195 -34.90 -10.19 1.89
C GLY A 195 -35.09 -11.69 2.05
N THR A 196 -34.19 -12.48 1.47
CA THR A 196 -34.32 -13.94 1.35
C THR A 196 -33.40 -14.74 2.28
N ALA A 197 -32.56 -14.06 3.06
CA ALA A 197 -31.60 -14.70 3.95
C ALA A 197 -32.26 -15.62 4.99
N SER A 198 -31.48 -16.56 5.52
CA SER A 198 -31.91 -17.45 6.59
C SER A 198 -32.36 -16.65 7.82
N ARG A 199 -33.51 -17.00 8.41
CA ARG A 199 -34.01 -16.42 9.67
C ARG A 199 -33.55 -17.20 10.91
N ALA A 200 -32.52 -18.03 10.77
CA ALA A 200 -32.01 -18.85 11.87
C ALA A 200 -31.20 -18.04 12.89
N PHE A 201 -31.59 -18.12 14.16
CA PHE A 201 -30.91 -17.45 15.27
C PHE A 201 -29.68 -18.23 15.77
N TYR A 202 -28.69 -17.53 16.32
CA TYR A 202 -27.49 -18.15 16.88
C TYR A 202 -27.82 -18.87 18.21
N ASN A 203 -27.37 -20.13 18.37
CA ASN A 203 -27.59 -20.95 19.57
C ASN A 203 -29.06 -21.14 20.01
N VAL A 204 -30.02 -21.06 19.08
CA VAL A 204 -31.45 -21.33 19.36
C VAL A 204 -31.90 -22.59 18.61
N THR A 205 -32.43 -23.57 19.34
CA THR A 205 -32.83 -24.87 18.78
C THR A 205 -34.34 -25.05 18.64
N LYS A 206 -35.14 -24.24 19.35
CA LYS A 206 -36.61 -24.29 19.31
C LYS A 206 -37.15 -22.97 18.80
N VAL A 207 -37.78 -23.01 17.63
CA VAL A 207 -38.38 -21.85 16.96
C VAL A 207 -39.73 -22.23 16.36
N HIS A 208 -40.67 -21.29 16.36
CA HIS A 208 -41.92 -21.39 15.60
C HIS A 208 -42.17 -20.06 14.87
N GLU A 209 -42.47 -20.11 13.58
CA GLU A 209 -42.73 -18.93 12.75
C GLU A 209 -44.22 -18.84 12.37
N LEU A 210 -44.74 -17.61 12.36
CA LEU A 210 -46.04 -17.25 11.80
C LEU A 210 -45.84 -16.29 10.62
N THR A 211 -46.39 -16.63 9.46
CA THR A 211 -46.50 -15.67 8.35
C THR A 211 -47.78 -14.86 8.54
N VAL A 212 -47.64 -13.53 8.53
CA VAL A 212 -48.75 -12.59 8.69
C VAL A 212 -48.86 -11.74 7.43
N VAL A 213 -50.06 -11.69 6.83
CA VAL A 213 -50.34 -10.90 5.63
C VAL A 213 -51.57 -10.06 5.90
N ASN A 214 -51.51 -8.75 5.62
CA ASN A 214 -52.60 -7.81 5.94
C ASN A 214 -53.05 -7.88 7.41
N GLY A 215 -52.13 -8.12 8.35
CA GLY A 215 -52.40 -8.19 9.79
C GLY A 215 -53.09 -9.47 10.27
N VAL A 216 -53.20 -10.51 9.44
CA VAL A 216 -53.75 -11.82 9.84
C VAL A 216 -52.77 -12.96 9.59
N VAL A 217 -52.76 -13.96 10.47
CA VAL A 217 -51.93 -15.16 10.30
C VAL A 217 -52.40 -15.97 9.10
N THR A 218 -51.51 -16.27 8.16
CA THR A 218 -51.81 -17.07 6.97
C THR A 218 -51.12 -18.43 6.98
N ALA A 219 -50.00 -18.58 7.68
CA ALA A 219 -49.25 -19.83 7.72
C ALA A 219 -48.43 -20.00 9.01
N HIS A 220 -48.08 -21.24 9.30
CA HIS A 220 -47.23 -21.66 10.41
C HIS A 220 -46.03 -22.43 9.86
N ALA A 221 -44.89 -22.35 10.53
CA ALA A 221 -43.76 -23.24 10.32
C ALA A 221 -43.12 -23.63 11.66
N THR A 222 -42.79 -24.92 11.81
CA THR A 222 -41.96 -25.40 12.92
C THR A 222 -40.50 -25.28 12.50
N GLY A 223 -39.71 -24.52 13.25
CA GLY A 223 -38.34 -24.15 12.87
C GLY A 223 -38.25 -22.82 12.10
N THR A 224 -37.02 -22.44 11.76
CA THR A 224 -36.69 -21.17 11.09
C THR A 224 -36.77 -21.33 9.58
N GLY A 225 -37.34 -20.34 8.89
CA GLY A 225 -37.41 -20.34 7.44
C GLY A 225 -36.30 -19.52 6.76
N SER A 226 -36.32 -19.54 5.44
CA SER A 226 -35.62 -18.60 4.56
C SER A 226 -36.58 -18.13 3.45
N GLY A 227 -36.09 -17.31 2.52
CA GLY A 227 -36.88 -16.86 1.38
C GLY A 227 -37.70 -15.58 1.65
N PRO A 228 -38.36 -15.05 0.59
CA PRO A 228 -38.93 -13.72 0.58
C PRO A 228 -40.12 -13.59 1.54
N ILE A 229 -40.33 -12.38 2.03
CA ILE A 229 -41.42 -12.02 2.94
C ILE A 229 -42.42 -11.15 2.16
N PRO A 230 -43.74 -11.40 2.23
CA PRO A 230 -44.73 -10.64 1.47
C PRO A 230 -44.68 -9.13 1.77
N ASP A 231 -44.74 -8.29 0.73
CA ASP A 231 -44.63 -6.82 0.83
C ASP A 231 -45.64 -6.19 1.80
N ASN A 232 -46.82 -6.78 1.92
CA ASN A 232 -47.91 -6.36 2.81
C ASN A 232 -47.99 -7.22 4.10
N GLY A 233 -46.86 -7.77 4.52
CA GLY A 233 -46.80 -8.72 5.62
C GLY A 233 -45.47 -8.73 6.37
N PHE A 234 -45.33 -9.70 7.26
CA PHE A 234 -44.12 -9.99 8.02
C PHE A 234 -44.11 -11.46 8.49
N VAL A 235 -42.95 -11.94 8.93
CA VAL A 235 -42.81 -13.20 9.66
C VAL A 235 -42.53 -12.88 11.12
N LEU A 236 -43.37 -13.39 12.02
CA LEU A 236 -43.16 -13.34 13.46
C LEU A 236 -42.55 -14.66 13.91
N SER A 237 -41.36 -14.61 14.51
CA SER A 237 -40.61 -15.77 14.98
C SER A 237 -40.51 -15.74 16.50
N GLY A 238 -40.84 -16.85 17.15
CA GLY A 238 -40.76 -17.03 18.60
C GLY A 238 -39.75 -18.10 18.95
N THR A 239 -38.92 -17.86 19.96
CA THR A 239 -37.90 -18.81 20.43
C THR A 239 -38.32 -19.45 21.75
N GLY A 240 -37.84 -20.67 22.05
CA GLY A 240 -38.04 -21.27 23.38
C GLY A 240 -39.52 -21.41 23.78
N SER A 241 -39.92 -20.82 24.92
CA SER A 241 -41.33 -20.79 25.35
C SER A 241 -42.22 -19.91 24.47
N ASP A 242 -41.66 -18.88 23.82
CA ASP A 242 -42.41 -18.01 22.92
C ASP A 242 -42.69 -18.71 21.58
N ALA A 243 -41.90 -19.73 21.23
CA ALA A 243 -42.25 -20.65 20.14
C ALA A 243 -43.57 -21.38 20.44
N ASP A 244 -43.78 -21.84 21.69
CA ASP A 244 -45.03 -22.50 22.10
C ASP A 244 -46.21 -21.51 22.10
N LEU A 245 -45.96 -20.27 22.50
CA LEU A 245 -46.94 -19.18 22.44
C LEU A 245 -47.45 -18.97 21.01
N LEU A 246 -46.53 -18.92 20.02
CA LEU A 246 -46.90 -18.75 18.62
C LEU A 246 -47.57 -20.00 18.03
N ALA A 247 -47.14 -21.19 18.42
CA ALA A 247 -47.74 -22.45 17.96
C ALA A 247 -49.22 -22.57 18.35
N ALA A 248 -49.66 -21.88 19.42
CA ALA A 248 -51.04 -21.86 19.88
C ALA A 248 -51.95 -20.84 19.15
N VAL A 249 -51.39 -19.96 18.31
CA VAL A 249 -52.17 -18.97 17.55
C VAL A 249 -52.88 -19.66 16.39
N ALA A 250 -54.12 -19.30 16.07
CA ALA A 250 -54.84 -19.89 14.93
C ALA A 250 -54.55 -19.15 13.62
N VAL A 251 -54.52 -19.87 12.50
CA VAL A 251 -54.60 -19.25 11.16
C VAL A 251 -55.89 -18.41 11.08
N GLY A 252 -55.77 -17.20 10.55
CA GLY A 252 -56.84 -16.19 10.52
C GLY A 252 -56.88 -15.28 11.75
N ALA A 253 -56.08 -15.54 12.79
CA ALA A 253 -56.01 -14.65 13.95
C ALA A 253 -55.38 -13.29 13.59
N PRO A 254 -55.90 -12.18 14.15
CA PRO A 254 -55.29 -10.87 13.98
C PRO A 254 -53.99 -10.77 14.79
N ILE A 255 -52.94 -10.25 14.17
CA ILE A 255 -51.67 -9.89 14.81
C ILE A 255 -51.30 -8.47 14.39
N SER A 256 -50.85 -7.66 15.35
CA SER A 256 -50.25 -6.36 15.06
C SER A 256 -48.92 -6.20 15.79
N VAL A 257 -48.01 -5.47 15.15
CA VAL A 257 -46.68 -5.17 15.67
C VAL A 257 -46.47 -3.66 15.56
N THR A 258 -45.93 -3.07 16.62
CA THR A 258 -45.49 -1.66 16.62
C THR A 258 -44.05 -1.62 17.08
N TYR A 259 -43.20 -0.85 16.40
CA TYR A 259 -41.81 -0.65 16.81
C TYR A 259 -41.34 0.77 16.47
N ALA A 260 -40.39 1.25 17.24
CA ALA A 260 -39.70 2.52 17.04
C ALA A 260 -38.26 2.43 17.56
N PRO A 261 -37.33 3.25 17.03
CA PRO A 261 -36.02 3.37 17.63
C PRO A 261 -36.16 4.14 18.95
N LYS A 262 -35.44 3.69 19.97
CA LYS A 262 -35.30 4.42 21.24
C LYS A 262 -33.82 4.65 21.51
N THR A 263 -33.46 5.88 21.85
CA THR A 263 -32.07 6.30 22.06
C THR A 263 -31.86 6.83 23.48
N ASP A 264 -30.62 6.72 23.96
CA ASP A 264 -30.14 7.36 25.17
C ASP A 264 -28.81 8.10 24.87
N PRO A 265 -28.78 9.44 24.93
CA PRO A 265 -29.92 10.35 25.20
C PRO A 265 -31.04 10.27 24.14
N ALA A 266 -32.24 10.69 24.52
CA ALA A 266 -33.43 10.63 23.66
C ALA A 266 -33.39 11.67 22.53
N ASP A 267 -32.82 11.27 21.40
CA ASP A 267 -32.64 12.07 20.18
C ASP A 267 -33.27 11.35 18.96
N SER A 268 -33.65 12.12 17.92
CA SER A 268 -34.20 11.59 16.66
C SER A 268 -33.16 11.69 15.54
N PHE A 269 -33.04 10.63 14.74
CA PHE A 269 -31.95 10.49 13.75
C PHE A 269 -32.46 10.37 12.33
N GLN A 270 -31.76 11.03 11.38
CA GLN A 270 -31.96 10.78 9.95
C GLN A 270 -31.25 9.50 9.53
N ALA A 271 -30.04 9.30 10.06
CA ALA A 271 -29.21 8.13 9.85
C ALA A 271 -28.59 7.73 11.19
N LEU A 272 -28.74 6.47 11.57
CA LEU A 272 -28.12 5.90 12.78
C LEU A 272 -27.70 4.46 12.49
N MET A 273 -26.44 4.16 12.78
CA MET A 273 -25.80 2.88 12.51
C MET A 273 -25.24 2.29 13.81
N GLY A 274 -25.36 0.98 13.97
CA GLY A 274 -24.67 0.22 15.01
C GLY A 274 -23.16 0.35 14.96
N VAL A 275 -22.52 0.30 16.13
CA VAL A 275 -21.06 0.16 16.26
C VAL A 275 -20.71 -0.71 17.46
N ARG A 276 -19.49 -1.25 17.47
CA ARG A 276 -19.00 -2.06 18.60
C ARG A 276 -18.30 -1.19 19.65
N ASP A 277 -17.29 -0.44 19.23
CA ASP A 277 -16.36 0.22 20.15
C ASP A 277 -16.42 1.74 20.06
N VAL A 278 -16.48 2.36 21.23
CA VAL A 278 -16.35 3.82 21.37
C VAL A 278 -14.88 4.13 21.63
N ALA A 279 -14.26 4.81 20.67
CA ALA A 279 -12.83 5.14 20.69
C ALA A 279 -12.53 6.36 21.56
N VAL A 280 -13.37 7.40 21.45
CA VAL A 280 -13.22 8.66 22.18
C VAL A 280 -14.59 9.06 22.69
N ARG A 281 -14.66 9.44 23.97
CA ARG A 281 -15.86 9.98 24.60
C ARG A 281 -15.51 11.22 25.39
N ASP A 282 -16.20 12.31 25.13
CA ASP A 282 -16.00 13.59 25.81
C ASP A 282 -14.54 14.08 25.79
N GLY A 283 -13.87 13.90 24.66
CA GLY A 283 -12.47 14.23 24.44
C GLY A 283 -11.47 13.27 25.09
N GLN A 284 -11.93 12.22 25.76
CA GLN A 284 -11.09 11.21 26.41
C GLN A 284 -11.04 9.92 25.59
N VAL A 285 -9.82 9.48 25.27
CA VAL A 285 -9.56 8.18 24.63
C VAL A 285 -9.99 7.07 25.59
N GLN A 286 -10.77 6.11 25.08
CA GLN A 286 -11.17 4.93 25.83
C GLN A 286 -10.09 3.86 25.76
N THR A 287 -10.08 2.95 26.74
CA THR A 287 -9.19 1.78 26.74
C THR A 287 -9.79 0.69 25.86
N LEU A 288 -9.02 0.24 24.88
CA LEU A 288 -9.39 -0.82 23.94
C LEU A 288 -8.31 -1.91 23.99
N ASP A 289 -8.73 -3.17 24.18
CA ASP A 289 -7.83 -4.28 24.48
C ASP A 289 -7.32 -5.02 23.23
N ASP A 290 -7.80 -4.67 22.02
CA ASP A 290 -7.28 -5.28 20.80
C ASP A 290 -5.85 -4.79 20.50
N THR A 291 -4.94 -5.76 20.42
CA THR A 291 -3.51 -5.55 20.17
C THR A 291 -3.11 -5.87 18.72
N ALA A 292 -4.04 -6.38 17.91
CA ALA A 292 -3.78 -6.72 16.52
C ALA A 292 -3.62 -5.46 15.67
N LEU A 293 -2.66 -5.50 14.73
CA LEU A 293 -2.52 -4.46 13.71
C LEU A 293 -3.39 -4.82 12.51
N ASN A 294 -4.36 -3.98 12.21
CA ASN A 294 -5.28 -4.16 11.09
C ASN A 294 -5.43 -2.85 10.29
N PRO A 295 -5.90 -2.94 9.04
CA PRO A 295 -6.64 -1.84 8.44
C PRO A 295 -7.84 -1.53 9.33
N GLU A 296 -8.13 -0.26 9.57
CA GLU A 296 -9.22 0.13 10.46
C GLU A 296 -10.00 1.33 9.93
N THR A 297 -11.29 1.39 10.26
CA THR A 297 -12.18 2.48 9.91
C THR A 297 -12.76 3.13 11.18
N ALA A 298 -12.82 4.47 11.21
CA ALA A 298 -13.40 5.22 12.32
C ALA A 298 -14.30 6.36 11.87
N VAL A 299 -15.26 6.69 12.72
CA VAL A 299 -16.14 7.86 12.60
C VAL A 299 -15.93 8.75 13.81
N GLY A 300 -15.73 10.05 13.61
CA GLY A 300 -15.57 10.99 14.71
C GLY A 300 -16.23 12.33 14.48
N PHE A 301 -16.55 13.00 15.58
CA PHE A 301 -17.22 14.30 15.60
C PHE A 301 -16.47 15.31 16.47
N SER A 302 -16.52 16.58 16.09
CA SER A 302 -16.13 17.70 16.95
C SER A 302 -17.04 17.80 18.18
N GLN A 303 -16.64 18.63 19.15
CA GLN A 303 -17.40 18.83 20.39
C GLN A 303 -18.84 19.33 20.18
N ASP A 304 -19.05 20.18 19.17
CA ASP A 304 -20.37 20.67 18.76
C ASP A 304 -21.13 19.71 17.82
N GLY A 305 -20.50 18.60 17.44
CA GLY A 305 -21.03 17.62 16.50
C GLY A 305 -21.19 18.13 15.06
N LYS A 306 -20.70 19.33 14.72
CA LYS A 306 -20.85 19.92 13.37
C LYS A 306 -19.76 19.56 12.39
N LYS A 307 -18.61 19.06 12.85
CA LYS A 307 -17.56 18.51 11.99
C LYS A 307 -17.49 17.01 12.14
N MET A 308 -17.72 16.29 11.05
CA MET A 308 -17.61 14.84 10.96
C MET A 308 -16.29 14.45 10.29
N GLN A 309 -15.71 13.34 10.71
CA GLN A 309 -14.49 12.76 10.15
C GLN A 309 -14.73 11.26 9.94
N LEU A 310 -14.53 10.82 8.70
CA LEU A 310 -14.49 9.41 8.31
C LEU A 310 -13.03 9.09 8.00
N VAL A 311 -12.44 8.17 8.75
CA VAL A 311 -11.00 7.84 8.67
C VAL A 311 -10.85 6.38 8.32
N VAL A 312 -10.03 6.09 7.30
CA VAL A 312 -9.59 4.74 6.97
C VAL A 312 -8.06 4.72 7.03
N ILE A 313 -7.52 3.75 7.78
CA ILE A 313 -6.08 3.45 7.79
C ILE A 313 -5.88 2.13 7.06
N ASP A 314 -5.02 2.12 6.05
CA ASP A 314 -4.66 0.88 5.34
C ASP A 314 -3.85 -0.03 6.25
N GLY A 315 -3.81 -1.33 5.95
CA GLY A 315 -3.03 -2.30 6.71
C GLY A 315 -2.67 -3.55 5.91
N ARG A 316 -1.92 -4.46 6.54
CA ARG A 316 -1.49 -5.75 5.96
C ARG A 316 -0.68 -5.60 4.66
N SER A 317 0.03 -4.48 4.50
CA SER A 317 0.92 -4.23 3.37
C SER A 317 2.23 -3.60 3.82
N THR A 318 3.23 -3.59 2.94
CA THR A 318 4.50 -2.87 3.19
C THR A 318 4.32 -1.35 3.17
N ALA A 319 3.29 -0.85 2.50
CA ALA A 319 2.97 0.57 2.44
C ALA A 319 2.25 1.07 3.71
N SER A 320 1.54 0.18 4.41
CA SER A 320 0.91 0.49 5.70
C SER A 320 0.80 -0.75 6.57
N ARG A 321 1.37 -0.68 7.78
CA ARG A 321 1.34 -1.77 8.76
C ARG A 321 -0.03 -1.96 9.41
N GLY A 322 -0.94 -0.99 9.27
CA GLY A 322 -2.19 -0.93 10.02
C GLY A 322 -2.00 -0.34 11.42
N VAL A 323 -3.09 -0.26 12.17
CA VAL A 323 -3.11 0.25 13.54
C VAL A 323 -3.84 -0.71 14.45
N THR A 324 -3.54 -0.64 15.76
CA THR A 324 -4.44 -1.20 16.76
C THR A 324 -5.62 -0.26 16.95
N GLU A 325 -6.72 -0.76 17.49
CA GLU A 325 -7.87 0.04 17.88
C GLU A 325 -7.48 1.18 18.83
N GLN A 326 -6.61 0.89 19.81
CA GLN A 326 -6.07 1.89 20.72
C GLN A 326 -5.26 2.97 19.99
N GLN A 327 -4.47 2.61 18.98
CA GLN A 327 -3.73 3.57 18.16
C GLN A 327 -4.68 4.45 17.34
N LEU A 328 -5.74 3.87 16.76
CA LEU A 328 -6.76 4.62 16.02
C LEU A 328 -7.50 5.61 16.92
N ALA A 329 -7.88 5.21 18.14
CA ALA A 329 -8.52 6.10 19.11
C ALA A 329 -7.64 7.33 19.42
N ASN A 330 -6.34 7.12 19.62
CA ASN A 330 -5.37 8.20 19.82
C ASN A 330 -5.26 9.11 18.58
N ILE A 331 -5.23 8.53 17.37
CA ILE A 331 -5.23 9.29 16.11
C ILE A 331 -6.48 10.17 16.03
N MET A 332 -7.66 9.62 16.31
CA MET A 332 -8.93 10.35 16.27
C MET A 332 -8.93 11.53 17.26
N GLN A 333 -8.46 11.32 18.50
CA GLN A 333 -8.35 12.40 19.49
C GLN A 333 -7.36 13.50 19.04
N GLN A 334 -6.17 13.11 18.57
CA GLN A 334 -5.16 14.07 18.06
C GLN A 334 -5.69 14.89 16.87
N ARG A 335 -6.58 14.28 16.09
CA ARG A 335 -7.31 14.89 14.98
C ARG A 335 -8.50 15.76 15.40
N GLY A 336 -8.70 15.97 16.70
CA GLY A 336 -9.73 16.83 17.27
C GLY A 336 -11.11 16.20 17.34
N ALA A 337 -11.23 14.87 17.22
CA ALA A 337 -12.48 14.20 17.55
C ALA A 337 -12.73 14.29 19.06
N TYR A 338 -13.86 14.86 19.43
CA TYR A 338 -14.34 14.89 20.82
C TYR A 338 -15.12 13.61 21.14
N ASN A 339 -15.79 13.04 20.14
CA ASN A 339 -16.45 11.76 20.20
C ASN A 339 -16.03 10.95 18.97
N ALA A 340 -15.65 9.69 19.12
CA ALA A 340 -15.32 8.82 18.00
C ALA A 340 -15.64 7.34 18.31
N VAL A 341 -15.88 6.58 17.25
CA VAL A 341 -16.16 5.14 17.27
C VAL A 341 -15.29 4.44 16.25
N ILE A 342 -15.01 3.17 16.51
CA ILE A 342 -14.41 2.25 15.53
C ILE A 342 -15.55 1.44 14.93
N ILE A 343 -15.54 1.30 13.62
CA ILE A 343 -16.49 0.50 12.85
C ILE A 343 -15.74 -0.66 12.19
N ASP A 344 -16.41 -1.52 11.43
CA ASP A 344 -15.79 -2.75 10.94
C ASP A 344 -14.47 -2.48 10.18
N GLY A 345 -13.46 -3.29 10.46
CA GLY A 345 -12.08 -3.10 10.01
C GLY A 345 -11.62 -4.20 9.05
N GLY A 346 -10.30 -4.41 8.97
CA GLY A 346 -9.72 -5.47 8.15
C GLY A 346 -10.01 -5.28 6.66
N GLY A 347 -10.40 -6.36 5.98
CA GLY A 347 -10.74 -6.30 4.55
C GLY A 347 -12.01 -5.51 4.25
N SER A 348 -12.82 -5.18 5.26
CA SER A 348 -14.00 -4.34 5.13
C SER A 348 -13.66 -2.84 5.03
N SER A 349 -12.45 -2.43 5.47
CA SER A 349 -12.05 -1.03 5.49
C SER A 349 -11.96 -0.44 4.09
N SER A 350 -12.93 0.43 3.78
CA SER A 350 -13.08 1.07 2.48
C SER A 350 -13.51 2.51 2.62
N LEU A 351 -12.83 3.40 1.89
CA LEU A 351 -13.23 4.78 1.66
C LEU A 351 -13.40 5.01 0.17
N VAL A 352 -14.55 5.53 -0.20
CA VAL A 352 -14.88 5.84 -1.59
C VAL A 352 -15.22 7.31 -1.75
N SER A 353 -14.85 7.91 -2.88
CA SER A 353 -15.33 9.24 -3.26
C SER A 353 -15.26 9.46 -4.76
N ARG A 354 -16.08 10.37 -5.29
CA ARG A 354 -15.87 10.91 -6.63
C ARG A 354 -14.71 11.91 -6.65
N ASP A 355 -14.19 12.17 -7.84
CA ASP A 355 -13.43 13.40 -8.10
C ASP A 355 -14.40 14.53 -8.46
N ALA A 356 -14.06 15.77 -8.11
CA ALA A 356 -14.88 16.92 -8.44
C ALA A 356 -15.15 17.01 -9.96
N GLY A 357 -16.42 17.22 -10.33
CA GLY A 357 -16.84 17.28 -11.73
C GLY A 357 -17.00 15.92 -12.42
N THR A 358 -16.85 14.80 -11.69
CA THR A 358 -17.08 13.45 -12.21
C THR A 358 -18.33 12.81 -11.59
N PRO A 359 -19.04 11.93 -12.31
CA PRO A 359 -20.22 11.24 -11.77
C PRO A 359 -19.86 9.97 -10.98
N ASN A 360 -18.69 9.40 -11.21
CA ASN A 360 -18.32 8.09 -10.69
C ASN A 360 -17.61 8.21 -9.33
N VAL A 361 -17.92 7.26 -8.46
CA VAL A 361 -17.28 7.08 -7.16
C VAL A 361 -16.21 6.00 -7.27
N TRP A 362 -15.06 6.23 -6.63
CA TRP A 362 -13.90 5.34 -6.71
C TRP A 362 -13.37 5.02 -5.32
N GLN A 363 -12.88 3.79 -5.14
CA GLN A 363 -12.06 3.39 -4.00
C GLN A 363 -10.81 4.30 -3.90
N ARG A 364 -10.51 4.79 -2.69
CA ARG A 364 -9.37 5.70 -2.42
C ARG A 364 -8.23 5.04 -1.65
N ASN A 365 -8.59 4.19 -0.69
CA ASN A 365 -7.63 3.43 0.09
C ASN A 365 -7.27 2.11 -0.65
N VAL A 366 -6.29 1.34 -0.15
CA VAL A 366 -5.90 0.06 -0.76
C VAL A 366 -6.53 -1.08 0.03
N PRO A 367 -7.53 -1.81 -0.53
CA PRO A 367 -8.18 -2.92 0.18
C PRO A 367 -7.18 -4.01 0.57
N SER A 368 -7.24 -4.47 1.82
CA SER A 368 -6.27 -5.46 2.32
C SER A 368 -6.44 -6.87 1.73
N ASP A 369 -7.63 -7.16 1.19
CA ASP A 369 -7.92 -8.45 0.55
C ASP A 369 -7.47 -8.47 -0.93
N GLY A 370 -6.85 -7.38 -1.41
CA GLY A 370 -6.48 -7.18 -2.82
C GLY A 370 -7.64 -6.71 -3.70
N VAL A 371 -8.89 -6.87 -3.25
CA VAL A 371 -10.12 -6.35 -3.84
C VAL A 371 -11.00 -5.74 -2.76
N GLU A 372 -11.92 -4.85 -3.15
CA GLU A 372 -12.93 -4.29 -2.23
C GLU A 372 -13.87 -5.42 -1.76
N ARG A 373 -14.05 -5.56 -0.44
CA ARG A 373 -14.93 -6.56 0.16
C ARG A 373 -16.40 -6.11 0.13
N GLU A 374 -17.31 -7.07 -0.04
CA GLU A 374 -18.74 -6.85 0.16
C GLU A 374 -19.07 -6.76 1.67
N VAL A 375 -19.82 -5.73 2.06
CA VAL A 375 -20.16 -5.42 3.45
C VAL A 375 -21.67 -5.23 3.61
N GLY A 376 -22.18 -5.37 4.84
CA GLY A 376 -23.62 -5.30 5.13
C GLY A 376 -24.20 -3.89 5.08
N ASN A 377 -23.42 -2.85 5.40
CA ASN A 377 -23.81 -1.45 5.29
C ASN A 377 -22.59 -0.49 5.32
N GLY A 378 -22.87 0.82 5.32
CA GLY A 378 -21.89 1.89 5.40
C GLY A 378 -22.51 3.26 5.70
N ILE A 379 -21.66 4.30 5.71
CA ILE A 379 -22.09 5.70 5.85
C ILE A 379 -21.77 6.43 4.56
N GLY A 380 -22.77 7.12 4.00
CA GLY A 380 -22.68 7.88 2.76
C GLY A 380 -22.88 9.38 2.96
N LEU A 381 -22.21 10.17 2.14
CA LEU A 381 -22.38 11.61 2.01
C LEU A 381 -23.11 11.92 0.71
N PHE A 382 -24.17 12.72 0.82
CA PHE A 382 -25.11 13.02 -0.25
C PHE A 382 -25.23 14.53 -0.46
N ALA A 383 -25.54 14.91 -1.69
CA ALA A 383 -25.93 16.26 -2.06
C ALA A 383 -27.10 16.17 -3.05
N ALA A 384 -27.92 17.22 -3.08
CA ALA A 384 -28.92 17.35 -4.15
C ALA A 384 -28.23 17.40 -5.53
N PRO A 385 -28.91 16.97 -6.61
CA PRO A 385 -28.38 17.16 -7.96
C PRO A 385 -28.02 18.62 -8.19
N GLY A 386 -26.80 18.87 -8.68
CA GLY A 386 -26.32 20.22 -8.95
C GLY A 386 -26.87 20.80 -10.24
N SER A 387 -26.67 22.10 -10.42
CA SER A 387 -27.22 22.83 -11.56
C SER A 387 -26.58 22.48 -12.91
N GLY A 388 -25.45 21.77 -12.92
CA GLY A 388 -24.62 21.55 -14.12
C GLY A 388 -23.97 22.83 -14.67
N ARG A 389 -24.13 23.98 -13.99
CA ARG A 389 -23.50 25.24 -14.38
C ARG A 389 -22.08 25.28 -13.83
N LEU A 390 -21.11 25.64 -14.67
CA LEU A 390 -19.72 25.73 -14.26
C LEU A 390 -19.55 26.78 -13.13
N THR A 391 -19.09 26.33 -11.96
CA THR A 391 -18.73 27.20 -10.83
C THR A 391 -17.28 27.04 -10.38
N GLY A 392 -16.67 25.88 -10.68
CA GLY A 392 -15.26 25.61 -10.41
C GLY A 392 -14.64 24.68 -11.44
N ILE A 393 -13.32 24.58 -11.40
CA ILE A 393 -12.54 23.70 -12.27
C ILE A 393 -11.56 22.95 -11.39
N ASP A 394 -11.62 21.62 -11.43
CA ASP A 394 -10.57 20.76 -10.89
C ASP A 394 -9.46 20.65 -11.94
N LEU A 395 -8.25 21.12 -11.59
CA LEU A 395 -7.11 21.18 -12.49
C LEU A 395 -6.03 20.22 -11.99
N THR A 396 -5.80 19.14 -12.75
CA THR A 396 -4.66 18.23 -12.55
C THR A 396 -3.52 18.65 -13.46
N THR A 397 -2.39 19.03 -12.87
CA THR A 397 -1.21 19.47 -13.61
C THR A 397 -0.12 18.40 -13.76
N GLY A 398 -0.09 17.43 -12.84
CA GLY A 398 1.12 16.68 -12.54
C GLY A 398 2.20 17.57 -11.90
N ASP A 399 3.28 16.95 -11.44
CA ASP A 399 4.28 17.66 -10.65
C ASP A 399 5.46 18.18 -11.48
N LYS A 400 5.89 17.40 -12.48
CA LYS A 400 7.15 17.62 -13.21
C LYS A 400 7.03 17.35 -14.72
N VAL A 401 7.84 18.04 -15.53
CA VAL A 401 8.03 17.80 -16.98
C VAL A 401 9.48 18.07 -17.40
N PHE A 402 10.08 17.28 -18.29
CA PHE A 402 11.45 17.53 -18.77
C PHE A 402 11.51 18.64 -19.81
N THR A 403 12.65 19.34 -19.88
CA THR A 403 12.92 20.30 -20.94
C THR A 403 12.89 19.61 -22.31
N GLY A 404 12.04 20.11 -23.21
CA GLY A 404 11.81 19.57 -24.55
C GLY A 404 10.69 18.53 -24.65
N LEU A 405 10.14 18.07 -23.53
CA LEU A 405 9.02 17.14 -23.45
C LEU A 405 7.73 17.85 -23.06
N HIS A 406 6.63 17.09 -23.02
CA HIS A 406 5.29 17.59 -22.82
C HIS A 406 4.62 17.00 -21.58
N ARG A 407 3.59 17.73 -21.10
CA ARG A 407 2.68 17.29 -20.06
C ARG A 407 1.26 17.67 -20.45
N GLN A 408 0.38 16.68 -20.55
CA GLN A 408 -1.03 16.93 -20.75
C GLN A 408 -1.68 17.34 -19.43
N LEU A 409 -2.26 18.54 -19.40
CA LEU A 409 -3.08 18.98 -18.26
C LEU A 409 -4.49 18.44 -18.41
N LYS A 410 -5.13 18.13 -17.27
CA LYS A 410 -6.53 17.74 -17.21
C LYS A 410 -7.32 18.79 -16.44
N ALA A 411 -8.38 19.29 -17.05
CA ALA A 411 -9.33 20.19 -16.41
C ALA A 411 -10.73 19.56 -16.44
N THR A 412 -11.34 19.44 -15.27
CA THR A 412 -12.71 18.92 -15.11
C THR A 412 -13.59 20.04 -14.55
N GLY A 413 -14.64 20.42 -15.28
CA GLY A 413 -15.58 21.43 -14.82
C GLY A 413 -16.54 20.87 -13.78
N HIS A 414 -16.84 21.65 -12.73
CA HIS A 414 -17.81 21.25 -11.72
C HIS A 414 -18.78 22.37 -11.34
N ASP A 415 -19.98 21.97 -10.91
CA ASP A 415 -21.04 22.86 -10.42
C ASP A 415 -20.92 23.14 -8.92
N GLU A 416 -21.91 23.85 -8.36
CA GLU A 416 -21.92 24.25 -6.95
C GLU A 416 -22.04 23.06 -5.98
N GLN A 417 -22.43 21.89 -6.49
CA GLN A 417 -22.47 20.64 -5.77
C GLN A 417 -21.26 19.77 -6.09
N TYR A 418 -20.23 20.29 -6.78
CA TYR A 418 -19.09 19.55 -7.32
C TYR A 418 -19.47 18.42 -8.29
N GLY A 419 -20.70 18.43 -8.82
CA GLY A 419 -21.17 17.55 -9.88
C GLY A 419 -20.60 17.93 -11.25
N PRO A 420 -20.73 17.07 -12.27
CA PRO A 420 -20.24 17.35 -13.61
C PRO A 420 -20.83 18.65 -14.19
N ALA A 421 -19.97 19.53 -14.68
CA ALA A 421 -20.37 20.73 -15.41
C ALA A 421 -19.61 20.86 -16.74
N ASP A 422 -20.30 21.31 -17.78
CA ASP A 422 -19.69 21.51 -19.09
C ASP A 422 -18.65 22.64 -19.04
N LEU A 423 -17.39 22.28 -19.33
CA LEU A 423 -16.27 23.22 -19.41
C LEU A 423 -16.31 24.08 -20.69
N GLY A 424 -16.97 23.60 -21.76
CA GLY A 424 -16.92 24.23 -23.08
C GLY A 424 -15.51 24.22 -23.68
N ALA A 425 -15.12 25.32 -24.33
CA ALA A 425 -13.78 25.51 -24.87
C ALA A 425 -12.91 26.33 -23.88
N PRO A 426 -12.08 25.69 -23.04
CA PRO A 426 -11.24 26.41 -22.11
C PRO A 426 -10.12 27.18 -22.80
N ARG A 427 -9.69 28.28 -22.17
CA ARG A 427 -8.46 29.01 -22.53
C ARG A 427 -7.36 28.68 -21.53
N TRP A 428 -6.23 28.22 -22.04
CA TRP A 428 -5.06 27.88 -21.25
C TRP A 428 -4.02 29.00 -21.19
N ILE A 429 -3.25 29.03 -20.10
CA ILE A 429 -2.06 29.86 -19.89
C ILE A 429 -0.93 28.91 -19.49
N GLY A 430 0.26 29.07 -20.09
CA GLY A 430 1.40 28.18 -19.85
C GLY A 430 1.32 26.83 -20.58
N ALA A 431 0.24 26.59 -21.33
CA ALA A 431 0.01 25.43 -22.20
C ALA A 431 -0.56 25.88 -23.56
N ASP A 432 -0.66 24.97 -24.52
CA ASP A 432 -1.33 25.21 -25.80
C ASP A 432 -2.87 25.19 -25.69
N ARG A 433 -3.58 25.25 -26.83
CA ARG A 433 -5.05 25.30 -26.86
C ARG A 433 -5.72 24.03 -26.32
N ASP A 434 -5.01 22.91 -26.34
CA ASP A 434 -5.49 21.58 -25.95
C ASP A 434 -5.01 21.20 -24.54
N GLY A 435 -4.34 22.13 -23.84
CA GLY A 435 -3.83 21.94 -22.49
C GLY A 435 -2.50 21.19 -22.43
N LEU A 436 -1.77 21.11 -23.55
CA LEU A 436 -0.46 20.49 -23.59
C LEU A 436 0.63 21.51 -23.21
N VAL A 437 1.34 21.24 -22.12
CA VAL A 437 2.48 22.05 -21.67
C VAL A 437 3.74 21.55 -22.37
N THR A 438 4.60 22.46 -22.82
CA THR A 438 5.97 22.12 -23.27
C THR A 438 6.98 22.60 -22.22
N GLY A 439 7.82 21.71 -21.70
CA GLY A 439 8.93 22.07 -20.82
C GLY A 439 9.97 22.89 -21.59
N ARG A 440 10.20 24.16 -21.21
CA ARG A 440 11.10 25.07 -21.94
C ARG A 440 12.41 25.36 -21.21
N GLN A 441 12.31 25.89 -20.00
CA GLN A 441 13.45 26.26 -19.17
C GLN A 441 13.29 25.62 -17.80
N PRO A 442 14.34 25.00 -17.23
CA PRO A 442 14.27 24.42 -15.90
C PRO A 442 13.83 25.44 -14.84
N GLY A 443 12.96 25.02 -13.92
CA GLY A 443 12.34 25.87 -12.90
C GLY A 443 10.82 25.76 -12.86
N ALA A 444 10.20 26.53 -11.97
CA ALA A 444 8.75 26.53 -11.81
C ALA A 444 8.06 27.23 -12.99
N LEU A 445 7.02 26.58 -13.53
CA LEU A 445 6.14 27.09 -14.57
C LEU A 445 4.72 27.25 -14.00
N ASP A 446 4.19 28.46 -14.03
CA ASP A 446 2.79 28.71 -13.67
C ASP A 446 1.87 28.36 -14.85
N VAL A 447 0.82 27.58 -14.58
CA VAL A 447 -0.21 27.23 -15.56
C VAL A 447 -1.59 27.67 -15.08
N ALA A 448 -2.51 27.92 -16.00
CA ALA A 448 -3.90 28.21 -15.65
C ALA A 448 -4.87 27.79 -16.74
N VAL A 449 -6.10 27.51 -16.34
CA VAL A 449 -7.23 27.26 -17.24
C VAL A 449 -8.35 28.23 -16.91
N THR A 450 -8.98 28.80 -17.94
CA THR A 450 -10.13 29.70 -17.79
C THR A 450 -11.26 29.26 -18.71
N ALA A 451 -12.45 29.06 -18.15
CA ALA A 451 -13.65 28.69 -18.89
C ALA A 451 -14.88 29.40 -18.31
N LYS A 452 -15.73 29.96 -19.16
CA LYS A 452 -16.99 30.65 -18.78
C LYS A 452 -16.85 31.63 -17.59
N GLY A 453 -15.71 32.32 -17.50
CA GLY A 453 -15.41 33.29 -16.43
C GLY A 453 -14.81 32.71 -15.14
N VAL A 454 -14.69 31.39 -15.04
CA VAL A 454 -14.03 30.67 -13.93
C VAL A 454 -12.57 30.42 -14.30
N THR A 455 -11.64 30.69 -13.38
CA THR A 455 -10.20 30.46 -13.57
C THR A 455 -9.64 29.59 -12.47
N GLN A 456 -8.89 28.55 -12.83
CA GLN A 456 -8.09 27.74 -11.92
C GLN A 456 -6.62 27.81 -12.30
N ARG A 457 -5.73 27.85 -11.30
CA ARG A 457 -4.28 27.98 -11.47
C ARG A 457 -3.57 26.77 -10.87
N GLY A 458 -2.40 26.45 -11.43
CA GLY A 458 -1.52 25.40 -10.93
C GLY A 458 -0.06 25.72 -11.24
N LYS A 459 0.85 24.84 -10.82
CA LYS A 459 2.29 24.95 -11.07
C LYS A 459 2.84 23.61 -11.50
N ILE A 460 3.86 23.65 -12.36
CA ILE A 460 4.61 22.48 -12.79
C ILE A 460 6.09 22.80 -12.68
N GLN A 461 6.88 21.86 -12.19
CA GLN A 461 8.33 21.99 -12.18
C GLN A 461 8.91 21.48 -13.50
N VAL A 462 9.64 22.34 -14.21
CA VAL A 462 10.37 21.95 -15.41
C VAL A 462 11.74 21.43 -15.00
N LEU A 463 12.02 20.17 -15.31
CA LEU A 463 13.32 19.54 -15.11
C LEU A 463 14.29 19.88 -16.25
N PRO A 464 15.60 19.69 -16.05
CA PRO A 464 16.60 19.62 -17.12
C PRO A 464 16.26 18.62 -18.23
N ARG A 465 17.17 18.43 -19.18
CA ARG A 465 16.93 17.50 -20.30
C ARG A 465 16.91 16.05 -19.83
N LEU A 466 15.99 15.28 -20.43
CA LEU A 466 15.91 13.84 -20.26
C LEU A 466 17.23 13.17 -20.64
N THR A 467 17.74 12.31 -19.75
CA THR A 467 18.96 11.52 -19.94
C THR A 467 18.66 10.02 -19.98
N ARG A 468 17.59 9.55 -19.33
CA ARG A 468 17.22 8.13 -19.38
C ARG A 468 15.73 7.94 -19.17
N ILE A 469 15.19 6.83 -19.66
CA ILE A 469 13.85 6.35 -19.34
C ILE A 469 13.90 4.93 -18.75
N ALA A 470 12.92 4.61 -17.91
CA ALA A 470 12.66 3.27 -17.38
C ALA A 470 11.16 2.97 -17.48
N ALA A 471 10.81 1.68 -17.52
CA ALA A 471 9.43 1.21 -17.50
C ALA A 471 9.22 0.37 -16.23
N THR A 472 8.16 0.67 -15.47
CA THR A 472 7.83 0.00 -14.21
C THR A 472 6.36 -0.45 -14.22
N PRO A 473 6.06 -1.74 -13.97
CA PRO A 473 7.01 -2.83 -13.76
C PRO A 473 7.75 -3.22 -15.06
N ARG A 474 8.91 -3.87 -14.93
CA ARG A 474 9.71 -4.35 -16.08
C ARG A 474 9.12 -5.57 -16.78
N THR A 475 8.19 -6.26 -16.13
CA THR A 475 7.46 -7.39 -16.67
C THR A 475 6.00 -7.29 -16.23
N VAL A 476 5.09 -7.50 -17.16
CA VAL A 476 3.65 -7.53 -16.93
C VAL A 476 3.14 -8.92 -17.30
N SER A 477 2.53 -9.61 -16.33
CA SER A 477 1.92 -10.91 -16.54
C SER A 477 0.40 -10.83 -16.47
N LEU A 478 -0.27 -11.22 -17.55
CA LEU A 478 -1.71 -11.00 -17.77
C LEU A 478 -2.44 -12.31 -18.01
N LEU A 479 -3.57 -12.49 -17.34
CA LEU A 479 -4.58 -13.50 -17.68
C LEU A 479 -5.62 -12.93 -18.64
N ALA A 480 -6.44 -13.81 -19.23
CA ALA A 480 -7.54 -13.39 -20.08
C ALA A 480 -8.47 -12.41 -19.33
N GLY A 481 -8.81 -11.28 -19.96
CA GLY A 481 -9.66 -10.24 -19.37
C GLY A 481 -8.96 -9.30 -18.38
N GLN A 482 -7.71 -9.56 -17.97
CA GLN A 482 -6.96 -8.65 -17.13
C GLN A 482 -6.35 -7.50 -17.94
N THR A 483 -6.15 -6.35 -17.30
CA THR A 483 -5.37 -5.24 -17.83
C THR A 483 -4.21 -4.95 -16.88
N GLY A 484 -2.99 -4.91 -17.40
CA GLY A 484 -1.81 -4.49 -16.65
C GLY A 484 -1.52 -3.02 -16.87
N LEU A 485 -0.80 -2.41 -15.94
CA LEU A 485 -0.39 -1.02 -16.01
C LEU A 485 1.13 -0.92 -15.99
N VAL A 486 1.69 -0.06 -16.85
CA VAL A 486 3.12 0.28 -16.86
C VAL A 486 3.26 1.79 -16.87
N GLN A 487 4.06 2.31 -15.93
CA GLN A 487 4.50 3.70 -15.94
C GLN A 487 5.86 3.80 -16.64
N VAL A 488 5.99 4.76 -17.56
CA VAL A 488 7.28 5.17 -18.10
C VAL A 488 7.78 6.35 -17.28
N THR A 489 8.98 6.24 -16.72
CA THR A 489 9.61 7.28 -15.89
C THR A 489 10.88 7.75 -16.55
N GLY A 490 11.01 9.06 -16.74
CA GLY A 490 12.21 9.71 -17.20
C GLY A 490 13.10 10.14 -16.05
N TYR A 491 14.39 10.31 -16.35
CA TYR A 491 15.42 10.77 -15.43
C TYR A 491 16.32 11.78 -16.14
N ASP A 492 16.70 12.86 -15.47
CA ASP A 492 17.72 13.77 -15.98
C ASP A 492 19.15 13.29 -15.64
N ALA A 493 20.13 14.18 -15.83
CA ALA A 493 21.54 13.92 -15.62
C ALA A 493 21.91 13.62 -14.15
N ILE A 494 21.13 14.07 -13.17
CA ILE A 494 21.44 13.95 -11.75
C ILE A 494 20.48 12.99 -11.02
N GLY A 495 19.59 12.34 -11.78
CA GLY A 495 18.68 11.31 -11.27
C GLY A 495 17.29 11.82 -10.92
N ASP A 496 17.00 13.12 -11.12
CA ASP A 496 15.66 13.64 -10.91
C ASP A 496 14.68 13.01 -11.88
N SER A 497 13.55 12.55 -11.34
CA SER A 497 12.58 11.76 -12.08
C SER A 497 11.26 12.49 -12.30
N ALA A 498 10.61 12.13 -13.42
CA ALA A 498 9.22 12.47 -13.69
C ALA A 498 8.59 11.39 -14.58
N ALA A 499 7.30 11.11 -14.40
CA ALA A 499 6.54 10.30 -15.34
C ALA A 499 6.67 10.89 -16.76
N ILE A 500 6.90 10.08 -17.78
CA ILE A 500 6.83 10.53 -19.18
C ILE A 500 5.37 10.51 -19.62
N ASP A 501 4.91 11.61 -20.21
CA ASP A 501 3.59 11.68 -20.79
C ASP A 501 3.53 10.82 -22.08
N PRO A 502 2.50 9.97 -22.26
CA PRO A 502 2.39 9.09 -23.42
C PRO A 502 2.45 9.81 -24.77
N VAL A 503 2.12 11.11 -24.84
CA VAL A 503 2.26 11.94 -26.05
C VAL A 503 3.70 12.01 -26.57
N ASP A 504 4.71 11.87 -25.69
CA ASP A 504 6.13 11.86 -26.05
C ASP A 504 6.66 10.44 -26.30
N THR A 505 5.80 9.42 -26.22
CA THR A 505 6.20 8.01 -26.38
C THR A 505 5.86 7.47 -27.75
N THR A 506 6.73 6.61 -28.28
CA THR A 506 6.43 5.72 -29.41
C THR A 506 6.68 4.28 -28.98
N LEU A 507 5.74 3.38 -29.28
CA LEU A 507 5.76 1.99 -28.84
C LEU A 507 5.94 1.04 -30.02
N ASP A 508 6.91 0.13 -29.91
CA ASP A 508 7.08 -1.03 -30.81
C ASP A 508 6.79 -2.33 -30.05
N TYR A 509 5.81 -3.09 -30.53
CA TYR A 509 5.33 -4.30 -29.89
C TYR A 509 4.44 -5.15 -30.81
N ASP A 510 4.24 -6.42 -30.46
CA ASP A 510 3.33 -7.32 -31.16
C ASP A 510 1.85 -6.97 -30.89
N ARG A 511 1.21 -6.34 -31.87
CA ARG A 511 -0.21 -5.94 -31.82
C ARG A 511 -1.20 -7.08 -31.92
N SER A 512 -0.74 -8.29 -32.26
CA SER A 512 -1.55 -9.52 -32.22
C SER A 512 -1.57 -10.13 -30.83
N LEU A 513 -0.54 -9.88 -30.01
CA LEU A 513 -0.45 -10.35 -28.63
C LEU A 513 -1.23 -9.46 -27.65
N VAL A 514 -1.06 -8.14 -27.72
CA VAL A 514 -1.70 -7.16 -26.82
C VAL A 514 -2.19 -5.89 -27.54
N SER A 515 -3.06 -5.12 -26.89
CA SER A 515 -3.24 -3.69 -27.13
C SER A 515 -2.65 -2.88 -25.99
N ILE A 516 -2.06 -1.73 -26.32
CA ILE A 516 -1.55 -0.78 -25.33
C ILE A 516 -2.26 0.55 -25.56
N THR A 517 -2.91 1.09 -24.53
CA THR A 517 -3.63 2.36 -24.57
C THR A 517 -3.18 3.25 -23.41
N PRO A 518 -2.86 4.53 -23.65
CA PRO A 518 -2.60 5.49 -22.57
C PRO A 518 -3.85 5.69 -21.70
N ASN A 519 -3.65 5.69 -20.38
CA ASN A 519 -4.65 6.14 -19.42
C ASN A 519 -4.56 7.66 -19.23
N PRO A 520 -5.63 8.31 -18.73
CA PRO A 520 -5.63 9.75 -18.44
C PRO A 520 -4.59 10.21 -17.42
N ASP A 521 -4.05 9.30 -16.59
CA ASP A 521 -3.00 9.58 -15.59
C ASP A 521 -1.56 9.45 -16.16
N GLY A 522 -1.43 9.06 -17.44
CA GLY A 522 -0.14 8.87 -18.10
C GLY A 522 0.44 7.46 -18.02
N THR A 523 -0.24 6.53 -17.32
CA THR A 523 0.13 5.10 -17.35
C THR A 523 -0.26 4.46 -18.68
N LEU A 524 0.47 3.41 -19.09
CA LEU A 524 0.14 2.59 -20.25
C LEU A 524 -0.69 1.39 -19.77
N ALA A 525 -1.93 1.25 -20.25
CA ALA A 525 -2.77 0.09 -20.02
C ALA A 525 -2.52 -0.98 -21.08
N ILE A 526 -2.18 -2.20 -20.65
CA ILE A 526 -1.86 -3.34 -21.51
C ILE A 526 -2.96 -4.39 -21.37
N THR A 527 -3.67 -4.67 -22.48
CA THR A 527 -4.77 -5.64 -22.52
C THR A 527 -4.43 -6.79 -23.47
N PRO A 528 -4.60 -8.06 -23.06
CA PRO A 528 -4.39 -9.22 -23.92
C PRO A 528 -5.30 -9.28 -25.15
N LYS A 529 -4.76 -9.77 -26.26
CA LYS A 529 -5.51 -10.13 -27.48
C LYS A 529 -5.38 -11.60 -27.87
N ALA A 530 -4.30 -12.25 -27.43
CA ALA A 530 -4.14 -13.70 -27.54
C ALA A 530 -4.49 -14.40 -26.23
N ALA A 531 -4.72 -15.72 -26.27
CA ALA A 531 -4.93 -16.53 -25.07
C ALA A 531 -3.61 -16.81 -24.32
N GLN A 532 -2.51 -16.94 -25.08
CA GLN A 532 -1.16 -17.17 -24.55
C GLN A 532 -0.10 -16.51 -25.44
N GLY A 533 1.02 -16.09 -24.86
CA GLY A 533 2.18 -15.62 -25.61
C GLY A 533 3.15 -14.78 -24.79
N ILE A 534 4.30 -14.49 -25.37
CA ILE A 534 5.36 -13.68 -24.77
C ILE A 534 5.78 -12.62 -25.77
N GLY A 535 5.94 -11.38 -25.31
CA GLY A 535 6.41 -10.28 -26.13
C GLY A 535 7.24 -9.29 -25.33
N VAL A 536 7.97 -8.45 -26.04
CA VAL A 536 8.68 -7.30 -25.47
C VAL A 536 8.07 -6.05 -26.07
N VAL A 537 7.79 -5.07 -25.22
CA VAL A 537 7.36 -3.73 -25.63
C VAL A 537 8.58 -2.83 -25.52
N THR A 538 8.97 -2.23 -26.64
CA THR A 538 10.03 -1.23 -26.69
C THR A 538 9.40 0.16 -26.66
N VAL A 539 9.84 0.99 -25.73
CA VAL A 539 9.36 2.36 -25.53
C VAL A 539 10.44 3.33 -25.97
N HIS A 540 10.09 4.25 -26.86
CA HIS A 540 10.96 5.33 -27.33
C HIS A 540 10.47 6.68 -26.81
N VAL A 541 11.39 7.51 -26.32
CA VAL A 541 11.15 8.92 -25.97
C VAL A 541 12.29 9.73 -26.56
N GLY A 542 12.05 10.35 -27.72
CA GLY A 542 13.13 10.93 -28.52
C GLY A 542 14.18 9.89 -28.90
N ASP A 543 15.42 10.11 -28.49
CA ASP A 543 16.56 9.20 -28.71
C ASP A 543 16.73 8.15 -27.59
N ARG A 544 15.91 8.18 -26.54
CA ARG A 544 15.99 7.26 -25.39
C ARG A 544 15.09 6.06 -25.58
N VAL A 545 15.58 4.90 -25.14
CA VAL A 545 14.90 3.61 -25.30
C VAL A 545 14.91 2.85 -23.99
N THR A 546 13.77 2.25 -23.65
CA THR A 546 13.62 1.22 -22.60
C THR A 546 12.73 0.10 -23.13
N ALA A 547 12.71 -1.02 -22.42
CA ALA A 547 11.82 -2.13 -22.74
C ALA A 547 11.25 -2.78 -21.47
N PHE A 548 10.05 -3.33 -21.62
CA PHE A 548 9.41 -4.19 -20.63
C PHE A 548 8.82 -5.44 -21.30
N GLY A 549 8.76 -6.53 -20.54
CA GLY A 549 8.21 -7.80 -20.99
C GLY A 549 6.72 -7.89 -20.76
N VAL A 550 6.01 -8.56 -21.67
CA VAL A 550 4.59 -8.86 -21.52
C VAL A 550 4.40 -10.35 -21.72
N THR A 551 3.74 -11.00 -20.77
CA THR A 551 3.40 -12.43 -20.83
C THR A 551 1.90 -12.56 -20.70
N VAL A 552 1.28 -13.24 -21.65
CA VAL A 552 -0.15 -13.51 -21.66
C VAL A 552 -0.38 -15.00 -21.41
N GLY A 553 -1.30 -15.31 -20.50
CA GLY A 553 -1.60 -16.67 -20.07
C GLY A 553 -0.51 -17.28 -19.19
N LEU A 554 -0.77 -18.51 -18.73
CA LEU A 554 0.11 -19.23 -17.82
C LEU A 554 0.53 -20.57 -18.42
N LYS A 555 1.73 -21.02 -18.04
CA LYS A 555 2.16 -22.40 -18.22
C LYS A 555 1.77 -23.17 -16.96
N SER A 556 0.97 -24.23 -17.13
CA SER A 556 0.64 -25.14 -16.04
C SER A 556 1.83 -26.05 -15.74
N GLU A 557 2.25 -26.08 -14.47
CA GLU A 557 3.31 -26.94 -13.96
C GLU A 557 2.78 -27.81 -12.81
N PRO A 558 3.09 -29.12 -12.76
CA PRO A 558 2.59 -30.00 -11.72
C PRO A 558 3.23 -29.66 -10.36
N VAL A 559 2.42 -29.59 -9.32
CA VAL A 559 2.88 -29.42 -7.92
C VAL A 559 2.76 -30.76 -7.19
N THR A 560 1.57 -31.37 -7.17
CA THR A 560 1.36 -32.71 -6.65
C THR A 560 0.13 -33.36 -7.26
N GLY A 561 0.23 -34.64 -7.62
CA GLY A 561 -0.90 -35.46 -8.04
C GLY A 561 -1.62 -36.16 -6.88
N PHE A 562 -1.16 -35.97 -5.63
CA PHE A 562 -1.73 -36.67 -4.45
C PHE A 562 -1.69 -38.21 -4.46
N ASP A 563 -0.94 -38.82 -5.40
CA ASP A 563 -0.87 -40.27 -5.57
C ASP A 563 -0.34 -41.04 -4.34
N ASP A 564 0.57 -40.43 -3.59
CA ASP A 564 1.12 -40.93 -2.33
C ASP A 564 0.66 -40.08 -1.14
N VAL A 565 -0.29 -40.62 -0.39
CA VAL A 565 -0.82 -39.99 0.83
C VAL A 565 0.02 -40.30 2.08
N THR A 566 1.12 -41.04 1.94
CA THR A 566 1.99 -41.40 3.07
C THR A 566 2.58 -40.14 3.71
N GLY A 567 2.40 -40.00 5.02
CA GLY A 567 2.95 -38.88 5.79
C GLY A 567 2.13 -37.59 5.78
N TRP A 568 1.07 -37.50 4.96
CA TRP A 568 0.09 -36.41 5.06
C TRP A 568 -0.63 -36.47 6.41
N LYS A 569 -0.91 -35.30 7.00
CA LYS A 569 -1.49 -35.18 8.34
C LYS A 569 -2.79 -34.41 8.33
N PHE A 570 -3.79 -34.97 9.03
CA PHE A 570 -5.04 -34.28 9.30
C PHE A 570 -4.85 -33.26 10.43
N SER A 571 -5.38 -32.06 10.25
CA SER A 571 -5.60 -31.11 11.34
C SER A 571 -6.91 -30.35 11.13
N SER A 572 -7.44 -29.73 12.19
CA SER A 572 -8.74 -29.06 12.13
C SER A 572 -8.86 -28.00 13.22
N ALA A 573 -9.54 -26.90 12.90
CA ALA A 573 -10.13 -26.01 13.89
C ALA A 573 -11.62 -26.38 14.09
N ARG A 574 -12.01 -26.69 15.34
CA ARG A 574 -13.40 -26.94 15.76
C ARG A 574 -14.16 -28.04 14.98
N GLY A 575 -13.45 -28.91 14.26
CA GLY A 575 -13.98 -30.11 13.62
C GLY A 575 -13.17 -31.36 13.98
N SER A 576 -13.44 -32.46 13.28
CA SER A 576 -12.61 -33.67 13.31
C SER A 576 -12.65 -34.39 11.97
N GLY A 577 -11.78 -35.36 11.74
CA GLY A 577 -11.69 -35.99 10.43
C GLY A 577 -10.48 -36.89 10.28
N ALA A 578 -10.24 -37.34 9.05
CA ALA A 578 -9.13 -38.22 8.70
C ALA A 578 -8.76 -38.10 7.22
N ILE A 579 -7.51 -38.45 6.90
CA ILE A 579 -7.01 -38.55 5.53
C ILE A 579 -6.89 -40.02 5.13
N SER A 580 -7.21 -40.33 3.88
CA SER A 580 -7.07 -41.66 3.29
C SER A 580 -6.79 -41.56 1.79
N PRO A 581 -6.28 -42.60 1.13
CA PRO A 581 -6.23 -42.65 -0.33
C PRO A 581 -7.64 -42.92 -0.91
N ALA A 582 -7.90 -42.41 -2.11
CA ALA A 582 -9.12 -42.68 -2.89
C ALA A 582 -8.79 -42.81 -4.40
N PRO A 583 -9.70 -43.36 -5.23
CA PRO A 583 -9.51 -43.33 -6.68
C PRO A 583 -9.52 -41.89 -7.21
N GLY A 584 -8.45 -41.50 -7.90
CA GLY A 584 -8.30 -40.21 -8.59
C GLY A 584 -8.69 -40.29 -10.07
N GLN A 585 -8.46 -39.20 -10.80
CA GLN A 585 -8.69 -39.10 -12.25
C GLN A 585 -7.57 -39.75 -13.06
N THR A 586 -6.33 -39.57 -12.63
CA THR A 586 -5.11 -40.07 -13.29
C THR A 586 -4.25 -40.97 -12.40
N GLY A 587 -4.77 -41.37 -11.23
CA GLY A 587 -4.06 -42.16 -10.22
C GLY A 587 -4.84 -42.31 -8.92
N ASN A 588 -4.19 -42.11 -7.78
CA ASN A 588 -4.87 -41.99 -6.48
C ASN A 588 -5.07 -40.50 -6.14
N ALA A 589 -6.19 -40.19 -5.51
CA ALA A 589 -6.46 -38.90 -4.90
C ALA A 589 -6.25 -38.95 -3.38
N LEU A 590 -6.04 -37.77 -2.78
CA LEU A 590 -6.10 -37.60 -1.34
C LEU A 590 -7.54 -37.34 -0.91
N ARG A 591 -8.10 -38.25 -0.12
CA ARG A 591 -9.42 -38.08 0.51
C ARG A 591 -9.30 -37.42 1.86
N LEU A 592 -10.03 -36.34 2.05
CA LEU A 592 -10.21 -35.63 3.30
C LEU A 592 -11.65 -35.85 3.79
N ASN A 593 -11.80 -36.67 4.83
CA ASN A 593 -13.06 -36.81 5.55
C ASN A 593 -13.11 -35.81 6.69
N PHE A 594 -14.26 -35.19 6.93
CA PHE A 594 -14.43 -34.24 8.02
C PHE A 594 -15.83 -34.28 8.63
N ASP A 595 -15.89 -33.84 9.88
CA ASP A 595 -17.07 -33.72 10.70
C ASP A 595 -17.12 -32.30 11.29
N PHE A 596 -17.99 -31.49 10.71
CA PHE A 596 -18.29 -30.11 11.11
C PHE A 596 -19.56 -30.00 11.95
N THR A 597 -20.08 -31.12 12.48
CA THR A 597 -21.26 -31.11 13.37
C THR A 597 -20.98 -30.59 14.79
N LYS A 598 -19.71 -30.37 15.13
CA LYS A 598 -19.26 -30.07 16.50
C LYS A 598 -19.35 -28.59 16.89
N SER A 599 -19.50 -27.69 15.92
CA SER A 599 -19.51 -26.24 16.13
C SER A 599 -20.33 -25.56 15.05
N ILE A 600 -20.80 -24.34 15.33
CA ILE A 600 -21.43 -23.44 14.35
C ILE A 600 -20.56 -22.22 14.01
N ASP A 601 -19.50 -21.95 14.78
CA ASP A 601 -18.43 -21.00 14.42
C ASP A 601 -17.55 -21.61 13.33
N THR A 602 -16.82 -20.83 12.52
CA THR A 602 -15.99 -21.33 11.41
C THR A 602 -15.17 -22.60 11.75
N ARG A 603 -15.31 -23.63 10.91
CA ARG A 603 -14.62 -24.94 11.05
C ARG A 603 -13.66 -25.09 9.90
N THR A 604 -12.54 -25.77 10.15
CA THR A 604 -11.61 -26.11 9.08
C THR A 604 -11.20 -27.57 9.13
N ALA A 605 -10.89 -28.16 7.97
CA ALA A 605 -10.28 -29.46 7.83
C ALA A 605 -9.10 -29.33 6.88
N VAL A 606 -7.91 -29.67 7.36
CA VAL A 606 -6.65 -29.46 6.63
C VAL A 606 -6.00 -30.80 6.34
N ALA A 607 -5.63 -31.00 5.08
CA ALA A 607 -4.67 -31.99 4.66
C ALA A 607 -3.28 -31.35 4.54
N ALA A 608 -2.45 -31.53 5.56
CA ALA A 608 -1.10 -30.97 5.62
C ALA A 608 -0.10 -31.91 4.96
N ALA A 609 0.72 -31.38 4.04
CA ALA A 609 1.77 -32.10 3.35
C ALA A 609 2.88 -32.53 4.33
N PRO A 610 3.53 -33.68 4.11
CA PRO A 610 4.62 -34.16 4.96
C PRO A 610 5.82 -33.22 4.98
N THR A 611 6.10 -32.58 3.84
CA THR A 611 7.11 -31.53 3.67
C THR A 611 6.56 -30.47 2.72
N PRO A 612 6.90 -29.18 2.91
CA PRO A 612 6.51 -28.14 1.96
C PRO A 612 6.98 -28.48 0.54
N ILE A 613 6.07 -28.39 -0.43
CA ILE A 613 6.28 -28.78 -1.83
C ILE A 613 6.68 -27.52 -2.61
N PRO A 614 7.88 -27.45 -3.21
CA PRO A 614 8.33 -26.27 -3.95
C PRO A 614 7.49 -26.04 -5.20
N VAL A 615 7.26 -24.76 -5.52
CA VAL A 615 6.63 -24.32 -6.75
C VAL A 615 7.66 -23.51 -7.54
N ASP A 616 7.94 -23.94 -8.77
CA ASP A 616 8.93 -23.30 -9.62
C ASP A 616 8.42 -21.96 -10.21
N GLY A 617 9.33 -21.01 -10.33
CA GLY A 617 9.06 -19.70 -10.94
C GLY A 617 8.12 -18.81 -10.12
N THR A 618 7.39 -17.93 -10.83
CA THR A 618 6.42 -17.00 -10.23
C THR A 618 5.01 -17.47 -10.55
N ALA A 619 4.47 -18.31 -9.66
CA ALA A 619 3.10 -18.80 -9.77
C ALA A 619 2.09 -17.65 -9.57
N ARG A 620 1.05 -17.63 -10.41
CA ARG A 620 -0.02 -16.62 -10.37
C ARG A 620 -1.38 -17.22 -10.00
N GLN A 621 -1.53 -18.52 -10.18
CA GLN A 621 -2.69 -19.26 -9.71
C GLN A 621 -2.30 -20.71 -9.41
N PHE A 622 -3.10 -21.38 -8.60
CA PHE A 622 -3.17 -22.84 -8.60
C PHE A 622 -4.42 -23.30 -9.34
N GLU A 623 -4.36 -24.49 -9.92
CA GLU A 623 -5.54 -25.23 -10.33
C GLU A 623 -5.50 -26.61 -9.67
N MET A 624 -6.64 -27.05 -9.15
CA MET A 624 -6.77 -28.35 -8.49
C MET A 624 -8.06 -29.02 -8.92
N SER A 625 -8.03 -30.33 -9.10
CA SER A 625 -9.24 -31.11 -9.29
C SER A 625 -9.79 -31.56 -7.94
N VAL A 626 -11.09 -31.37 -7.73
CA VAL A 626 -11.76 -31.69 -6.47
C VAL A 626 -13.03 -32.47 -6.75
N ASN A 627 -13.12 -33.66 -6.16
CA ASN A 627 -14.35 -34.43 -6.10
C ASN A 627 -15.22 -33.88 -4.97
N GLY A 628 -16.20 -33.06 -5.32
CA GLY A 628 -17.06 -32.37 -4.37
C GLY A 628 -18.24 -33.21 -3.90
N ASP A 629 -18.72 -32.94 -2.69
CA ASP A 629 -19.97 -33.48 -2.14
C ASP A 629 -21.12 -32.45 -2.15
N GLY A 630 -20.87 -31.26 -2.69
CA GLY A 630 -21.84 -30.21 -2.97
C GLY A 630 -22.33 -29.44 -1.75
N ARG A 631 -21.61 -29.48 -0.64
CA ARG A 631 -22.04 -28.87 0.64
C ARG A 631 -21.60 -27.44 0.85
N GLY A 632 -20.70 -26.93 0.00
CA GLY A 632 -20.35 -25.51 -0.03
C GLY A 632 -19.09 -25.14 0.75
N GLU A 633 -18.20 -26.09 1.03
CA GLU A 633 -16.93 -25.83 1.69
C GLU A 633 -16.10 -24.83 0.89
N TRP A 634 -15.57 -23.80 1.55
CA TRP A 634 -14.63 -22.87 0.95
C TRP A 634 -13.22 -23.47 0.93
N LEU A 635 -12.62 -23.54 -0.24
CA LEU A 635 -11.30 -24.16 -0.41
C LEU A 635 -10.16 -23.17 -0.22
N ALA A 636 -9.04 -23.66 0.31
CA ALA A 636 -7.77 -22.93 0.29
C ALA A 636 -6.56 -23.85 0.05
N ALA A 637 -5.56 -23.31 -0.65
CA ALA A 637 -4.20 -23.86 -0.67
C ALA A 637 -3.34 -23.13 0.36
N LEU A 638 -2.63 -23.87 1.21
CA LEU A 638 -1.77 -23.30 2.24
C LEU A 638 -0.36 -23.14 1.67
N ILE A 639 0.21 -21.93 1.75
CA ILE A 639 1.53 -21.64 1.19
C ILE A 639 2.48 -21.01 2.21
N THR A 640 3.78 -21.13 1.92
CA THR A 640 4.84 -20.30 2.51
C THR A 640 5.58 -19.58 1.40
N ASP A 641 5.75 -18.27 1.54
CA ASP A 641 6.41 -17.43 0.56
C ASP A 641 7.93 -17.29 0.81
N ALA A 642 8.63 -16.58 -0.08
CA ALA A 642 10.09 -16.41 0.01
C ALA A 642 10.56 -15.63 1.25
N SER A 643 9.67 -14.90 1.93
CA SER A 643 9.97 -14.22 3.20
C SER A 643 9.79 -15.14 4.42
N GLY A 644 9.28 -16.35 4.21
CA GLY A 644 8.89 -17.27 5.27
C GLY A 644 7.48 -17.01 5.83
N ALA A 645 6.71 -16.10 5.22
CA ALA A 645 5.35 -15.81 5.64
C ALA A 645 4.41 -16.95 5.21
N ASN A 646 3.54 -17.39 6.12
CA ASN A 646 2.50 -18.36 5.82
C ASN A 646 1.19 -17.65 5.46
N SER A 647 0.52 -18.11 4.40
CA SER A 647 -0.78 -17.57 3.99
C SER A 647 -1.65 -18.65 3.34
N SER A 648 -2.95 -18.37 3.25
CA SER A 648 -3.93 -19.19 2.54
C SER A 648 -4.28 -18.51 1.22
N VAL A 649 -4.22 -19.26 0.12
CA VAL A 649 -4.71 -18.84 -1.19
C VAL A 649 -6.09 -19.44 -1.37
N TYR A 650 -7.12 -18.61 -1.30
CA TYR A 650 -8.51 -19.04 -1.35
C TYR A 650 -8.98 -19.33 -2.78
N GLY A 651 -9.84 -20.34 -2.89
CA GLY A 651 -10.50 -20.75 -4.15
C GLY A 651 -12.01 -20.71 -4.01
N ASP A 652 -12.69 -21.51 -4.85
CA ASP A 652 -14.15 -21.55 -4.90
C ASP A 652 -14.78 -22.27 -3.70
N HIS A 653 -16.08 -22.06 -3.52
CA HIS A 653 -16.91 -22.89 -2.63
C HIS A 653 -17.37 -24.14 -3.37
N VAL A 654 -17.26 -25.31 -2.74
CA VAL A 654 -17.62 -26.62 -3.31
C VAL A 654 -19.13 -26.84 -3.33
N SER A 655 -19.83 -26.13 -4.22
CA SER A 655 -21.29 -26.28 -4.40
C SER A 655 -21.68 -27.37 -5.42
N TRP A 656 -20.72 -28.16 -5.90
CA TRP A 656 -20.89 -29.18 -6.94
C TRP A 656 -20.70 -30.60 -6.40
N ASN A 657 -21.29 -31.57 -7.08
CA ASN A 657 -21.09 -32.99 -6.84
C ASN A 657 -20.19 -33.59 -7.94
N GLY A 658 -19.22 -34.42 -7.57
CA GLY A 658 -18.31 -35.06 -8.50
C GLY A 658 -17.04 -34.25 -8.77
N TRP A 659 -16.21 -34.71 -9.70
CA TRP A 659 -14.95 -34.05 -10.08
C TRP A 659 -15.20 -32.75 -10.84
N GLN A 660 -14.62 -31.67 -10.32
CA GLN A 660 -14.52 -30.38 -11.01
C GLN A 660 -13.14 -29.77 -10.76
N LYS A 661 -12.62 -29.05 -11.76
CA LYS A 661 -11.39 -28.29 -11.63
C LYS A 661 -11.71 -26.88 -11.12
N THR A 662 -11.01 -26.44 -10.07
CA THR A 662 -11.17 -25.12 -9.45
C THR A 662 -9.84 -24.38 -9.46
N THR A 663 -9.90 -23.04 -9.41
CA THR A 663 -8.73 -22.15 -9.54
C THR A 663 -8.55 -21.31 -8.28
N PHE A 664 -7.31 -21.14 -7.84
CA PHE A 664 -6.94 -20.33 -6.67
C PHE A 664 -6.02 -19.21 -7.15
N THR A 665 -6.47 -17.96 -7.12
CA THR A 665 -5.64 -16.83 -7.59
C THR A 665 -4.65 -16.44 -6.51
N ILE A 666 -3.35 -16.45 -6.83
CA ILE A 666 -2.30 -16.06 -5.89
C ILE A 666 -2.21 -14.53 -5.84
N PRO A 667 -2.39 -13.90 -4.66
CA PRO A 667 -2.28 -12.45 -4.53
C PRO A 667 -0.90 -11.94 -4.98
N ALA A 668 -0.87 -10.76 -5.63
CA ALA A 668 0.39 -10.17 -6.11
C ALA A 668 1.37 -9.80 -4.99
N THR A 669 0.91 -9.72 -3.74
CA THR A 669 1.73 -9.46 -2.54
C THR A 669 2.56 -10.67 -2.11
N VAL A 670 2.25 -11.88 -2.61
CA VAL A 670 2.98 -13.11 -2.28
C VAL A 670 4.32 -13.14 -3.02
N LYS A 671 5.42 -13.29 -2.26
CA LYS A 671 6.78 -13.32 -2.82
C LYS A 671 7.18 -14.72 -3.28
N SER A 672 7.56 -14.87 -4.54
CA SER A 672 8.10 -16.13 -5.08
C SER A 672 9.61 -16.28 -4.78
N PRO A 673 10.17 -17.51 -4.74
CA PRO A 673 9.47 -18.79 -4.89
C PRO A 673 8.58 -19.11 -3.67
N ILE A 674 7.55 -19.91 -3.89
CA ILE A 674 6.62 -20.35 -2.83
C ILE A 674 6.70 -21.86 -2.64
N THR A 675 6.23 -22.32 -1.48
CA THR A 675 6.02 -23.74 -1.21
C THR A 675 4.58 -23.99 -0.81
N VAL A 676 3.99 -25.10 -1.26
CA VAL A 676 2.66 -25.56 -0.82
C VAL A 676 2.80 -26.45 0.40
N ARG A 677 2.09 -26.13 1.47
CA ARG A 677 2.08 -26.85 2.74
C ARG A 677 0.89 -27.78 2.91
N GLY A 678 -0.14 -27.64 2.08
CA GLY A 678 -1.35 -28.44 2.19
C GLY A 678 -2.56 -27.78 1.56
N VAL A 679 -3.71 -28.42 1.71
CA VAL A 679 -5.01 -27.92 1.26
C VAL A 679 -6.00 -27.96 2.42
N GLU A 680 -6.96 -27.05 2.40
CA GLU A 680 -7.90 -26.81 3.47
C GLU A 680 -9.32 -26.68 2.92
N ALA A 681 -10.28 -27.29 3.62
CA ALA A 681 -11.71 -27.08 3.45
C ALA A 681 -12.24 -26.31 4.66
N ILE A 682 -13.00 -25.25 4.40
CA ILE A 682 -13.47 -24.30 5.41
C ILE A 682 -15.00 -24.25 5.33
N GLU A 683 -15.67 -24.51 6.45
CA GLU A 683 -17.09 -24.22 6.59
C GLU A 683 -17.22 -22.93 7.40
N ALA A 684 -17.52 -21.84 6.72
CA ALA A 684 -17.66 -20.52 7.32
C ALA A 684 -19.07 -20.30 7.90
N THR A 685 -20.10 -20.91 7.31
CA THR A 685 -21.50 -20.75 7.68
C THR A 685 -21.90 -21.54 8.92
N ARG A 686 -23.16 -21.44 9.35
CA ARG A 686 -23.69 -22.18 10.51
C ARG A 686 -24.13 -23.61 10.16
N ALA A 687 -23.91 -24.08 8.93
CA ALA A 687 -24.33 -25.42 8.48
C ALA A 687 -23.56 -26.54 9.20
N GLN A 688 -24.27 -27.51 9.77
CA GLN A 688 -23.67 -28.62 10.49
C GLN A 688 -23.83 -29.93 9.73
N TYR A 689 -22.70 -30.56 9.42
CA TYR A 689 -22.68 -31.82 8.68
C TYR A 689 -21.32 -32.52 8.79
N SER A 690 -21.28 -33.77 8.32
CA SER A 690 -20.04 -34.45 7.97
C SER A 690 -19.97 -34.60 6.45
N GLY A 691 -18.77 -34.48 5.91
CA GLY A 691 -18.52 -34.40 4.46
C GLY A 691 -17.21 -35.06 4.07
N GLN A 692 -16.97 -35.09 2.77
CA GLN A 692 -15.79 -35.69 2.18
C GLN A 692 -15.43 -34.99 0.88
N LEU A 693 -14.16 -34.62 0.76
CA LEU A 693 -13.59 -34.10 -0.48
C LEU A 693 -12.39 -34.96 -0.91
N ASP A 694 -12.27 -35.24 -2.20
CA ASP A 694 -11.07 -35.88 -2.76
C ASP A 694 -10.30 -34.85 -3.61
N PHE A 695 -9.00 -34.70 -3.36
CA PHE A 695 -8.11 -33.75 -4.04
C PHE A 695 -7.17 -34.50 -4.99
N ASP A 696 -7.05 -34.00 -6.22
CA ASP A 696 -6.19 -34.56 -7.27
C ASP A 696 -5.60 -33.44 -8.15
N ASP A 697 -4.49 -33.72 -8.83
CA ASP A 697 -3.86 -32.87 -9.85
C ASP A 697 -3.69 -31.38 -9.46
N LEU A 698 -3.03 -31.09 -8.34
CA LEU A 698 -2.65 -29.71 -8.01
C LEU A 698 -1.52 -29.26 -8.94
N THR A 699 -1.80 -28.20 -9.70
CA THR A 699 -0.87 -27.56 -10.63
C THR A 699 -0.73 -26.07 -10.29
N ALA A 700 0.42 -25.49 -10.61
CA ALA A 700 0.67 -24.06 -10.53
C ALA A 700 0.70 -23.47 -11.94
N GLY A 701 -0.06 -22.41 -12.17
CA GLY A 701 0.07 -21.60 -13.37
C GLY A 701 1.20 -20.58 -13.19
N ALA A 702 2.35 -20.87 -13.78
CA ALA A 702 3.51 -19.97 -13.75
C ALA A 702 3.48 -18.99 -14.93
N ALA A 703 3.87 -17.74 -14.68
CA ALA A 703 4.12 -16.79 -15.75
C ALA A 703 5.23 -17.32 -16.67
N LEU A 704 5.04 -17.15 -17.98
CA LEU A 704 6.04 -17.56 -18.97
C LEU A 704 7.31 -16.68 -18.82
N PRO A 705 8.53 -17.23 -18.81
CA PRO A 705 9.73 -16.42 -18.67
C PRO A 705 9.94 -15.53 -19.89
N VAL A 706 10.07 -14.21 -19.69
CA VAL A 706 10.35 -13.24 -20.75
C VAL A 706 11.71 -12.60 -20.57
N THR A 707 12.56 -12.70 -21.60
CA THR A 707 13.86 -12.03 -21.62
C THR A 707 13.69 -10.61 -22.13
N VAL A 708 13.73 -9.64 -21.21
CA VAL A 708 13.69 -8.22 -21.53
C VAL A 708 15.10 -7.70 -21.74
N PRO A 709 15.42 -7.01 -22.85
CA PRO A 709 16.71 -6.38 -23.05
C PRO A 709 17.12 -5.54 -21.82
N PRO A 710 18.39 -5.61 -21.38
CA PRO A 710 18.88 -4.72 -20.32
C PRO A 710 18.67 -3.26 -20.75
N ASP A 711 18.36 -2.37 -19.80
CA ASP A 711 18.43 -0.95 -20.13
C ASP A 711 19.86 -0.58 -20.50
N PRO A 712 20.06 0.44 -21.35
CA PRO A 712 21.37 1.02 -21.54
C PRO A 712 22.00 1.33 -20.17
N PRO A 713 23.27 0.96 -19.94
CA PRO A 713 23.93 1.28 -18.69
C PRO A 713 23.87 2.79 -18.46
N VAL A 714 23.44 3.16 -17.26
CA VAL A 714 23.31 4.57 -16.89
C VAL A 714 24.68 5.05 -16.48
N LEU A 715 25.22 6.00 -17.24
CA LEU A 715 26.46 6.67 -16.91
C LEU A 715 26.10 7.91 -16.10
N ASP A 716 26.64 8.02 -14.88
CA ASP A 716 26.54 9.22 -14.07
C ASP A 716 27.41 10.31 -14.74
N PRO A 717 26.83 11.40 -15.25
CA PRO A 717 27.56 12.49 -15.89
C PRO A 717 28.43 13.30 -14.90
N LEU A 718 28.37 12.99 -13.60
CA LEU A 718 29.23 13.55 -12.56
C LEU A 718 30.58 12.81 -12.43
N VAL A 719 30.79 11.68 -13.11
CA VAL A 719 32.10 11.03 -13.21
C VAL A 719 32.90 11.67 -14.36
N ARG A 720 33.79 12.61 -14.01
CA ARG A 720 34.67 13.31 -14.98
C ARG A 720 36.13 12.85 -14.89
N GLU A 721 36.85 12.90 -16.01
CA GLU A 721 38.30 12.68 -16.14
C GLU A 721 39.13 13.57 -15.19
N GLN A 722 40.30 13.07 -14.80
CA GLN A 722 41.30 13.71 -13.95
C GLN A 722 41.55 15.19 -14.28
N SER A 723 41.47 16.06 -13.27
CA SER A 723 42.43 17.15 -13.12
C SER A 723 42.93 17.17 -11.68
N THR A 724 44.22 16.90 -11.49
CA THR A 724 44.91 17.05 -10.21
C THR A 724 44.93 18.51 -9.79
N SER A 725 43.98 18.94 -8.96
CA SER A 725 44.12 20.13 -8.12
C SER A 725 43.09 20.16 -6.99
N ASP A 726 43.59 19.97 -5.77
CA ASP A 726 43.17 20.47 -4.47
C ASP A 726 41.68 20.52 -4.06
N GLY A 727 41.36 19.69 -3.06
CA GLY A 727 40.57 20.11 -1.91
C GLY A 727 39.05 19.97 -1.98
N GLY A 728 38.51 18.75 -1.96
CA GLY A 728 37.11 18.54 -1.56
C GLY A 728 36.93 17.38 -0.57
N LEU A 729 35.74 16.79 -0.50
CA LEU A 729 35.40 15.70 0.44
C LEU A 729 36.16 14.41 0.05
N ALA A 730 36.53 13.56 0.99
CA ALA A 730 36.84 12.15 0.72
C ALA A 730 35.91 11.27 1.53
N VAL A 731 35.34 10.22 0.94
CA VAL A 731 34.55 9.20 1.68
C VAL A 731 35.30 7.89 1.57
N ILE A 732 35.43 7.13 2.66
CA ILE A 732 35.96 5.77 2.63
C ILE A 732 35.00 4.84 3.35
N SER A 733 34.80 3.66 2.79
CA SER A 733 33.98 2.58 3.33
C SER A 733 34.88 1.35 3.50
N LEU A 734 34.71 0.58 4.57
CA LEU A 734 35.57 -0.56 4.90
C LEU A 734 37.06 -0.15 4.99
N VAL A 735 37.45 0.49 6.10
CA VAL A 735 38.80 1.07 6.28
C VAL A 735 39.88 0.01 6.11
N THR A 736 40.73 0.20 5.09
CA THR A 736 41.99 -0.52 4.94
C THR A 736 43.16 0.44 4.85
N ALA A 737 44.36 -0.03 5.17
CA ALA A 737 45.57 0.77 5.12
C ALA A 737 45.80 1.43 3.73
N LYS A 738 45.44 0.74 2.64
CA LYS A 738 45.60 1.25 1.27
C LYS A 738 44.57 2.33 0.93
N ALA A 739 43.28 2.09 1.20
CA ALA A 739 42.21 3.07 0.96
C ALA A 739 42.43 4.36 1.77
N LEU A 740 42.87 4.22 3.02
CA LEU A 740 43.18 5.33 3.90
C LEU A 740 44.40 6.14 3.41
N ALA A 741 45.46 5.47 2.95
CA ALA A 741 46.63 6.14 2.39
C ALA A 741 46.29 6.93 1.11
N GLU A 742 45.48 6.35 0.22
CA GLU A 742 45.02 7.01 -1.01
C GLU A 742 44.10 8.21 -0.73
N ALA A 743 43.19 8.08 0.25
CA ALA A 743 42.34 9.17 0.69
C ALA A 743 43.14 10.32 1.32
N ILE A 744 44.23 10.02 2.05
CA ILE A 744 45.13 11.07 2.59
C ILE A 744 45.92 11.73 1.45
N ALA A 745 46.38 10.96 0.46
CA ALA A 745 47.16 11.45 -0.67
C ALA A 745 46.36 12.35 -1.63
N SER A 746 45.02 12.30 -1.60
CA SER A 746 44.17 13.22 -2.39
C SER A 746 44.07 14.63 -1.80
N HIS A 747 44.68 14.88 -0.63
CA HIS A 747 44.61 16.16 0.09
C HIS A 747 43.17 16.68 0.26
N PRO A 748 42.26 15.89 0.86
CA PRO A 748 40.87 16.30 1.03
C PRO A 748 40.76 17.42 2.07
N ARG A 749 39.70 18.23 1.95
CA ARG A 749 39.33 19.23 2.97
C ARG A 749 38.86 18.58 4.26
N PHE A 750 38.20 17.42 4.14
CA PHE A 750 37.78 16.57 5.24
C PHE A 750 37.49 15.17 4.72
N LEU A 751 37.59 14.18 5.63
CA LEU A 751 37.33 12.78 5.36
C LEU A 751 36.04 12.35 6.06
N VAL A 752 35.21 11.56 5.38
CA VAL A 752 34.09 10.82 5.96
C VAL A 752 34.48 9.35 5.93
N VAL A 753 34.41 8.70 7.09
CA VAL A 753 34.63 7.27 7.23
C VAL A 753 33.29 6.64 7.54
N ASP A 754 32.74 5.98 6.53
CA ASP A 754 31.44 5.34 6.61
C ASP A 754 31.59 3.86 6.94
N GLY A 755 30.70 3.35 7.78
CA GLY A 755 30.64 1.93 8.06
C GLY A 755 31.72 1.37 8.97
N ILE A 756 32.39 2.21 9.77
CA ILE A 756 33.44 1.77 10.70
C ILE A 756 32.84 1.17 11.97
N SER A 757 33.57 0.27 12.64
CA SER A 757 33.21 -0.21 13.98
C SER A 757 34.46 -0.40 14.86
N GLY A 758 34.32 -0.12 16.16
CA GLY A 758 35.36 -0.34 17.18
C GLY A 758 36.39 0.78 17.38
N GLU A 759 36.77 1.01 18.64
CA GLU A 759 37.75 2.04 19.06
C GLU A 759 39.10 1.90 18.37
N GLN A 760 39.56 0.65 18.14
CA GLN A 760 40.87 0.39 17.52
C GLN A 760 40.91 0.89 16.07
N ALA A 761 39.86 0.62 15.28
CA ALA A 761 39.78 1.08 13.90
C ALA A 761 39.76 2.62 13.84
N LYS A 762 39.05 3.27 14.78
CA LYS A 762 39.07 4.73 14.91
C LYS A 762 40.48 5.26 15.16
N ALA A 763 41.18 4.67 16.13
CA ALA A 763 42.53 5.07 16.49
C ALA A 763 43.52 4.91 15.32
N GLU A 764 43.37 3.87 14.50
CA GLU A 764 44.17 3.66 13.29
C GLU A 764 43.93 4.76 12.24
N VAL A 765 42.67 5.15 12.01
CA VAL A 765 42.32 6.27 11.13
C VAL A 765 42.91 7.58 11.65
N ASP A 766 42.68 7.90 12.93
CA ASP A 766 43.15 9.13 13.55
C ASP A 766 44.70 9.23 13.49
N ALA A 767 45.39 8.11 13.75
CA ALA A 767 46.84 8.03 13.71
C ALA A 767 47.41 8.15 12.29
N ALA A 768 46.68 7.72 11.26
CA ALA A 768 47.07 7.88 9.87
C ALA A 768 46.85 9.32 9.37
N VAL A 769 45.69 9.91 9.70
CA VAL A 769 45.33 11.29 9.30
C VAL A 769 46.19 12.32 10.03
N ARG A 770 46.59 12.05 11.29
CA ARG A 770 47.43 12.93 12.13
C ARG A 770 46.93 14.37 12.20
N GLY A 771 45.60 14.55 12.19
CA GLY A 771 44.97 15.87 12.25
C GLY A 771 45.20 16.77 11.02
N ARG A 772 45.63 16.22 9.88
CA ARG A 772 45.84 17.01 8.63
C ARG A 772 44.56 17.69 8.12
N PHE A 773 43.41 17.07 8.36
CA PHE A 773 42.07 17.57 8.03
C PHE A 773 41.02 16.92 8.98
N PRO A 774 39.80 17.49 9.12
CA PRO A 774 38.74 16.90 9.94
C PRO A 774 38.30 15.53 9.42
N VAL A 775 37.91 14.64 10.34
CA VAL A 775 37.34 13.32 10.05
C VAL A 775 35.95 13.23 10.67
N TYR A 776 34.97 12.80 9.89
CA TYR A 776 33.61 12.52 10.33
C TYR A 776 33.34 11.02 10.17
N TYR A 777 32.60 10.45 11.10
CA TYR A 777 32.29 9.02 11.12
C TYR A 777 30.79 8.81 10.92
N SER A 778 30.43 7.72 10.27
CA SER A 778 29.05 7.28 10.05
C SER A 778 28.91 5.79 10.39
N PRO A 779 27.83 5.37 11.08
CA PRO A 779 27.60 3.99 11.53
C PRO A 779 27.62 2.93 10.42
N GLY A 780 28.11 1.73 10.76
CA GLY A 780 28.03 0.53 9.92
C GLY A 780 27.20 -0.59 10.50
N ALA A 781 27.24 -1.78 9.89
CA ALA A 781 26.43 -2.95 10.25
C ALA A 781 26.63 -3.39 11.72
N ASP A 782 27.80 -3.12 12.31
CA ASP A 782 28.12 -3.38 13.70
C ASP A 782 27.80 -2.19 14.64
N TYR A 783 26.85 -1.33 14.27
CA TYR A 783 26.39 -0.24 15.12
C TYR A 783 25.87 -0.79 16.47
N GLY A 784 26.33 -0.17 17.56
CA GLY A 784 26.07 -0.62 18.92
C GLY A 784 25.97 0.55 19.91
N PRO A 785 25.57 0.27 21.16
CA PRO A 785 25.22 1.29 22.16
C PRO A 785 26.38 2.23 22.53
N ASP A 786 27.63 1.80 22.32
CA ASP A 786 28.84 2.58 22.62
C ASP A 786 29.27 3.49 21.47
N TRP A 787 28.50 3.59 20.38
CA TRP A 787 28.87 4.42 19.23
C TRP A 787 29.19 5.86 19.63
N THR A 788 28.26 6.49 20.34
CA THR A 788 28.30 7.94 20.61
C THR A 788 29.47 8.33 21.49
N SER A 789 29.92 7.44 22.39
CA SER A 789 31.07 7.69 23.26
C SER A 789 32.40 7.61 22.49
N VAL A 790 32.47 6.80 21.44
CA VAL A 790 33.70 6.55 20.67
C VAL A 790 33.81 7.46 19.45
N PHE A 791 32.76 7.57 18.65
CA PHE A 791 32.77 8.21 17.34
C PHE A 791 32.08 9.58 17.32
N GLY A 792 31.34 9.92 18.37
CA GLY A 792 30.48 11.10 18.41
C GLY A 792 29.08 10.81 17.83
N PRO A 793 28.32 11.83 17.39
CA PRO A 793 26.95 11.63 16.95
C PRO A 793 26.86 10.60 15.80
N ASP A 794 25.85 9.75 15.85
CA ASP A 794 25.59 8.68 14.85
C ASP A 794 24.92 9.19 13.57
N HIS A 795 24.32 10.38 13.63
CA HIS A 795 23.91 11.18 12.49
C HIS A 795 24.30 12.64 12.72
N GLN A 796 24.76 13.35 11.69
CA GLN A 796 25.21 14.73 11.86
C GLN A 796 25.11 15.55 10.57
N THR A 797 24.82 16.84 10.73
CA THR A 797 24.75 17.79 9.61
C THR A 797 25.71 18.96 9.81
N PHE A 798 26.46 19.29 8.77
CA PHE A 798 27.40 20.41 8.78
C PHE A 798 27.47 21.11 7.42
N VAL A 799 27.90 22.37 7.40
CA VAL A 799 28.03 23.15 6.16
C VAL A 799 29.49 23.48 5.90
N ARG A 800 29.97 23.22 4.67
CA ARG A 800 31.29 23.63 4.18
C ARG A 800 31.15 24.20 2.78
N ASP A 801 31.73 25.37 2.54
CA ASP A 801 31.74 26.02 1.23
C ASP A 801 30.36 26.22 0.58
N GLY A 802 29.34 26.44 1.42
CA GLY A 802 27.95 26.58 0.99
C GLY A 802 27.26 25.27 0.58
N ILE A 803 27.91 24.12 0.79
CA ILE A 803 27.34 22.78 0.64
C ILE A 803 27.03 22.23 2.04
N ARG A 804 25.82 21.73 2.22
CA ARG A 804 25.39 21.05 3.45
C ARG A 804 25.64 19.55 3.31
N TYR A 805 26.35 18.96 4.25
CA TYR A 805 26.60 17.54 4.35
C TYR A 805 25.71 16.96 5.45
N VAL A 806 24.96 15.92 5.14
CA VAL A 806 24.00 15.24 6.04
C VAL A 806 24.41 13.79 6.13
N LEU A 807 25.03 13.39 7.24
CA LEU A 807 25.43 12.01 7.50
C LEU A 807 24.28 11.34 8.27
N LEU A 808 23.71 10.28 7.69
CA LEU A 808 22.57 9.55 8.23
C LEU A 808 22.99 8.19 8.76
N ASN A 809 22.40 7.78 9.87
CA ASN A 809 22.56 6.43 10.40
C ASN A 809 21.59 5.50 9.66
N SER A 810 22.13 4.65 8.79
CA SER A 810 21.36 3.62 8.07
C SER A 810 21.93 2.20 8.29
N ALA A 811 22.58 1.99 9.44
CA ALA A 811 23.26 0.73 9.80
C ALA A 811 22.39 -0.53 9.65
N THR A 812 21.09 -0.42 9.90
CA THR A 812 20.13 -1.53 9.81
C THR A 812 19.53 -1.71 8.40
N GLY A 813 19.95 -0.90 7.42
CA GLY A 813 19.31 -0.79 6.11
C GLY A 813 18.11 0.17 6.09
N ALA A 814 17.76 0.81 7.20
CA ALA A 814 16.71 1.81 7.29
C ALA A 814 17.06 2.89 8.32
N LEU A 815 16.70 4.14 8.03
CA LEU A 815 16.88 5.28 8.94
C LEU A 815 16.06 5.08 10.22
N ARG A 816 14.80 4.65 10.09
CA ARG A 816 13.87 4.46 11.21
C ARG A 816 14.38 3.46 12.25
N THR A 817 14.87 2.31 11.80
CA THR A 817 15.29 1.23 12.72
C THR A 817 16.73 1.41 13.20
N SER A 818 17.52 2.25 12.52
CA SER A 818 18.86 2.63 12.98
C SER A 818 18.79 3.68 14.09
N ASP A 819 18.19 4.83 13.81
CA ASP A 819 17.84 5.85 14.80
C ASP A 819 16.67 6.69 14.29
N TYR A 820 15.49 6.50 14.86
CA TYR A 820 14.30 7.24 14.45
C TYR A 820 14.42 8.75 14.65
N ALA A 821 15.20 9.20 15.63
CA ALA A 821 15.30 10.63 15.96
C ALA A 821 15.84 11.45 14.77
N GLN A 822 16.66 10.85 13.91
CA GLN A 822 17.23 11.50 12.74
C GLN A 822 16.19 11.89 11.68
N LEU A 823 15.03 11.22 11.64
CA LEU A 823 13.95 11.54 10.70
C LEU A 823 13.27 12.86 11.06
N SER A 824 13.30 13.23 12.34
CA SER A 824 12.74 14.48 12.82
C SER A 824 13.55 15.66 12.30
N GLY A 825 12.94 16.48 11.45
CA GLY A 825 13.59 17.66 10.87
C GLY A 825 14.51 17.37 9.68
N LEU A 826 14.67 16.10 9.27
CA LEU A 826 15.48 15.73 8.10
C LEU A 826 15.06 16.49 6.85
N ARG A 827 13.75 16.57 6.57
CA ARG A 827 13.22 17.35 5.43
C ARG A 827 13.71 18.80 5.39
N ALA A 828 13.83 19.46 6.55
CA ALA A 828 14.35 20.83 6.61
C ALA A 828 15.86 20.90 6.37
N GLN A 829 16.59 19.83 6.71
CA GLN A 829 18.02 19.70 6.44
C GLN A 829 18.29 19.49 4.94
N LEU A 830 17.38 18.83 4.22
CA LEU A 830 17.44 18.58 2.78
C LEU A 830 17.01 19.81 1.95
N THR A 831 17.64 20.96 2.17
CA THR A 831 17.37 22.20 1.43
C THR A 831 18.65 22.86 0.92
N GLY A 832 18.61 23.41 -0.30
CA GLY A 832 19.77 24.02 -0.95
C GLY A 832 20.72 22.99 -1.58
N ARG A 833 22.02 23.28 -1.63
CA ARG A 833 23.04 22.32 -2.12
C ARG A 833 23.37 21.34 -0.99
N VAL A 834 22.94 20.09 -1.14
CA VAL A 834 23.06 19.06 -0.10
C VAL A 834 23.84 17.85 -0.61
N VAL A 835 24.64 17.24 0.25
CA VAL A 835 25.26 15.92 0.06
C VAL A 835 24.83 15.05 1.24
N VAL A 836 24.08 14.00 0.99
CA VAL A 836 23.67 13.00 1.97
C VAL A 836 24.63 11.82 1.92
N VAL A 837 25.07 11.32 3.06
CA VAL A 837 25.90 10.11 3.17
C VAL A 837 25.17 9.09 4.02
N THR A 838 25.07 7.86 3.54
CA THR A 838 24.43 6.73 4.22
C THR A 838 25.27 5.46 4.06
N TYR A 839 25.06 4.50 4.96
CA TYR A 839 25.59 3.14 4.85
C TYR A 839 24.71 2.24 3.96
N GLY A 840 23.77 2.81 3.19
CA GLY A 840 22.82 2.09 2.34
C GLY A 840 21.43 1.97 2.98
N ILE A 841 20.40 2.34 2.22
CA ILE A 841 18.99 2.21 2.60
C ILE A 841 18.36 1.12 1.73
N THR A 842 17.99 -0.01 2.34
CA THR A 842 17.33 -1.15 1.70
C THR A 842 15.81 -1.13 1.88
N ASP A 843 15.28 -0.34 2.83
CA ASP A 843 13.83 -0.11 2.94
C ASP A 843 13.35 0.77 1.76
N PRO A 844 12.49 0.24 0.86
CA PRO A 844 12.10 0.93 -0.37
C PRO A 844 11.25 2.17 -0.10
N ASN A 845 10.51 2.22 1.01
CA ASN A 845 9.68 3.37 1.35
C ASN A 845 10.53 4.50 1.91
N GLU A 846 11.50 4.20 2.77
CA GLU A 846 12.43 5.21 3.31
C GLU A 846 13.36 5.75 2.24
N ARG A 847 13.77 4.89 1.29
CA ARG A 847 14.51 5.35 0.11
C ARG A 847 13.68 6.31 -0.73
N ARG A 848 12.44 5.95 -1.06
CA ARG A 848 11.52 6.81 -1.81
C ARG A 848 11.30 8.16 -1.11
N MET A 849 11.03 8.15 0.19
CA MET A 849 10.86 9.36 0.99
C MET A 849 12.09 10.27 0.92
N LEU A 850 13.30 9.70 1.04
CA LEU A 850 14.53 10.46 0.92
C LEU A 850 14.64 11.10 -0.48
N ASP A 851 14.40 10.31 -1.53
CA ASP A 851 14.45 10.77 -2.93
C ASP A 851 13.42 11.89 -3.21
N GLU A 852 12.22 11.81 -2.63
CA GLU A 852 11.18 12.83 -2.74
C GLU A 852 11.51 14.12 -1.99
N TRP A 853 12.22 14.04 -0.87
CA TRP A 853 12.59 15.20 -0.07
C TRP A 853 13.86 15.89 -0.55
N LEU A 854 14.70 15.21 -1.34
CA LEU A 854 15.94 15.77 -1.84
C LEU A 854 15.66 16.90 -2.85
N PRO A 855 16.36 18.05 -2.72
CA PRO A 855 16.28 19.08 -3.72
C PRO A 855 16.97 18.60 -5.00
N HIS A 856 16.53 19.13 -6.14
CA HIS A 856 17.01 18.73 -7.47
C HIS A 856 18.54 18.63 -7.59
N ASN A 857 19.28 19.51 -6.92
CA ASN A 857 20.74 19.56 -6.99
C ASN A 857 21.46 18.88 -5.79
N ALA A 858 20.78 18.02 -5.03
CA ALA A 858 21.41 17.24 -3.98
C ALA A 858 22.19 16.03 -4.52
N GLN A 859 23.06 15.49 -3.68
CA GLN A 859 23.83 14.27 -3.94
C GLN A 859 23.59 13.28 -2.80
N VAL A 860 23.55 11.98 -3.11
CA VAL A 860 23.48 10.90 -2.12
C VAL A 860 24.67 9.96 -2.33
N ILE A 861 25.31 9.56 -1.24
CA ILE A 861 26.45 8.63 -1.23
C ILE A 861 26.08 7.45 -0.33
N ASP A 862 25.85 6.27 -0.90
CA ASP A 862 25.53 5.03 -0.17
C ASP A 862 26.75 4.10 -0.15
N ALA A 863 27.14 3.60 1.02
CA ALA A 863 28.44 2.97 1.19
C ALA A 863 28.46 1.46 1.56
N HIS A 864 27.31 0.78 1.72
CA HIS A 864 27.23 -0.68 1.97
C HIS A 864 26.08 -1.42 1.23
N GLY A 865 25.82 -1.12 -0.04
CA GLY A 865 24.85 -1.89 -0.85
C GLY A 865 25.33 -3.33 -1.20
N PRO A 866 24.43 -4.30 -1.45
CA PRO A 866 24.80 -5.65 -1.90
C PRO A 866 25.53 -5.64 -3.26
N VAL A 867 26.52 -6.53 -3.40
CA VAL A 867 27.33 -6.70 -4.61
C VAL A 867 26.52 -7.48 -5.67
N GLY A 868 25.82 -6.77 -6.54
CA GLY A 868 25.10 -7.37 -7.67
C GLY A 868 24.42 -6.31 -8.53
N VAL A 869 24.41 -6.51 -9.85
CA VAL A 869 23.43 -5.85 -10.71
C VAL A 869 22.12 -6.59 -10.48
N GLU A 870 21.38 -6.24 -9.43
CA GLU A 870 19.97 -6.59 -9.36
C GLU A 870 19.13 -5.41 -9.81
N ARG A 871 18.35 -5.68 -10.87
CA ARG A 871 17.21 -4.87 -11.27
C ARG A 871 16.18 -4.99 -10.15
N ASP A 872 15.96 -3.92 -9.41
CA ASP A 872 14.63 -3.66 -8.90
C ASP A 872 14.22 -2.20 -9.15
N GLU A 873 13.04 -2.06 -9.74
CA GLU A 873 12.20 -0.85 -9.84
C GLU A 873 12.82 0.52 -10.21
N GLY A 874 13.74 0.56 -11.17
CA GLY A 874 13.80 1.69 -12.11
C GLY A 874 14.64 2.91 -11.72
N VAL A 875 15.27 2.97 -10.55
CA VAL A 875 16.24 4.03 -10.19
C VAL A 875 17.67 3.52 -10.43
N PRO A 876 18.57 4.27 -11.11
CA PRO A 876 19.91 3.82 -11.41
C PRO A 876 20.91 4.39 -10.40
N TRP A 877 21.77 3.53 -9.92
CA TRP A 877 22.87 3.84 -9.04
C TRP A 877 24.04 2.97 -9.51
N ILE A 878 25.21 3.58 -9.59
CA ILE A 878 26.45 2.89 -9.93
C ILE A 878 26.96 2.25 -8.64
N HIS A 879 26.94 0.92 -8.56
CA HIS A 879 27.67 0.21 -7.51
C HIS A 879 29.09 -0.12 -7.98
N VAL A 880 30.09 0.30 -7.20
CA VAL A 880 31.48 -0.13 -7.30
C VAL A 880 31.73 -1.16 -6.20
N PRO A 881 32.28 -2.34 -6.51
CA PRO A 881 32.36 -3.48 -5.59
C PRO A 881 33.13 -3.18 -4.31
N THR A 882 32.89 -4.05 -3.34
CA THR A 882 33.55 -4.27 -2.04
C THR A 882 35.07 -4.53 -2.11
N ALA A 883 35.71 -4.23 -3.24
CA ALA A 883 37.14 -3.96 -3.23
C ALA A 883 37.33 -2.59 -2.55
N THR A 884 38.39 -2.47 -1.75
CA THR A 884 38.78 -1.23 -1.09
C THR A 884 38.70 -0.06 -2.08
N THR A 885 37.77 0.87 -1.94
CA THR A 885 37.65 2.01 -2.86
C THR A 885 37.57 3.29 -2.05
N GLY A 886 38.31 4.30 -2.51
CA GLY A 886 38.28 5.64 -1.93
C GLY A 886 37.46 6.56 -2.82
N TRP A 887 36.62 7.38 -2.21
CA TRP A 887 35.86 8.42 -2.90
C TRP A 887 36.53 9.77 -2.68
N THR A 888 36.49 10.65 -3.68
CA THR A 888 36.80 12.06 -3.44
C THR A 888 35.90 12.98 -4.23
N THR A 889 35.39 14.04 -3.61
CA THR A 889 34.63 15.08 -4.27
C THR A 889 35.59 16.18 -4.69
N VAL A 890 35.62 16.57 -5.97
CA VAL A 890 36.38 17.73 -6.45
C VAL A 890 35.39 18.71 -7.06
N ASN A 891 35.35 19.94 -6.59
CA ASN A 891 34.40 20.99 -7.04
C ASN A 891 32.91 20.59 -7.00
N GLY A 892 32.54 19.69 -6.08
CA GLY A 892 31.15 19.24 -5.91
C GLY A 892 30.71 18.12 -6.84
N GLN A 893 31.63 17.33 -7.41
CA GLN A 893 31.32 16.08 -8.13
C GLN A 893 32.08 14.90 -7.50
N VAL A 894 31.41 13.75 -7.32
CA VAL A 894 31.96 12.55 -6.66
C VAL A 894 32.85 11.77 -7.62
N GLN A 895 34.07 11.41 -7.18
CA GLN A 895 35.04 10.60 -7.93
C GLN A 895 35.22 9.24 -7.27
N PHE A 896 35.25 8.18 -8.09
CA PHE A 896 35.54 6.81 -7.67
C PHE A 896 37.02 6.47 -7.88
N ARG A 897 37.67 5.85 -6.89
CA ARG A 897 38.99 5.24 -7.04
C ARG A 897 38.95 3.76 -6.68
N PRO A 898 38.93 2.84 -7.67
CA PRO A 898 39.06 1.41 -7.39
C PRO A 898 40.50 1.09 -6.97
N ILE A 899 40.68 0.37 -5.86
CA ILE A 899 41.98 -0.26 -5.58
C ILE A 899 42.12 -1.49 -6.47
N LEU A 900 43.19 -1.51 -7.26
CA LEU A 900 43.49 -2.60 -8.18
C LEU A 900 44.68 -3.40 -7.65
N ASP A 901 44.49 -4.71 -7.52
CA ASP A 901 45.54 -5.67 -7.17
C ASP A 901 46.16 -6.35 -8.42
N GLY A 902 45.53 -6.20 -9.59
CA GLY A 902 46.00 -6.71 -10.87
C GLY A 902 44.93 -6.60 -11.97
N ILE A 903 45.32 -6.85 -13.23
CA ILE A 903 44.44 -6.76 -14.41
C ILE A 903 44.47 -8.09 -15.21
N THR A 904 43.29 -8.56 -15.61
CA THR A 904 43.07 -9.69 -16.50
C THR A 904 42.51 -9.18 -17.83
N ILE A 905 43.04 -9.65 -18.97
CA ILE A 905 42.53 -9.34 -20.31
C ILE A 905 41.96 -10.60 -20.93
N THR A 906 40.75 -10.52 -21.46
CA THR A 906 40.08 -11.60 -22.19
C THR A 906 39.92 -11.19 -23.66
N VAL A 907 40.36 -12.06 -24.56
CA VAL A 907 40.26 -11.86 -26.02
C VAL A 907 39.28 -12.87 -26.58
N ALA A 908 38.18 -12.39 -27.16
CA ALA A 908 37.22 -13.14 -27.93
C ALA A 908 37.38 -12.87 -29.43
N ASP A 909 36.63 -13.57 -30.28
CA ASP A 909 36.78 -13.51 -31.74
C ASP A 909 36.59 -12.12 -32.34
N ASN A 910 35.76 -11.26 -31.72
CA ASN A 910 35.49 -9.89 -32.16
C ASN A 910 35.59 -8.83 -31.06
N ARG A 911 36.00 -9.21 -29.84
CA ARG A 911 35.99 -8.30 -28.68
C ARG A 911 37.12 -8.57 -27.72
N ILE A 912 37.73 -7.51 -27.20
CA ILE A 912 38.71 -7.54 -26.11
C ILE A 912 38.07 -6.85 -24.91
N THR A 913 38.07 -7.54 -23.77
CA THR A 913 37.62 -6.99 -22.51
C THR A 913 38.72 -7.09 -21.47
N ALA A 914 38.72 -6.17 -20.51
CA ALA A 914 39.62 -6.23 -19.37
C ALA A 914 38.81 -6.20 -18.09
N ALA A 915 39.34 -6.83 -17.04
CA ALA A 915 38.79 -6.79 -15.70
C ALA A 915 39.92 -6.72 -14.66
N SER A 916 39.65 -6.28 -13.44
CA SER A 916 40.58 -6.53 -12.34
C SER A 916 40.67 -8.04 -12.08
N THR A 917 41.71 -8.47 -11.38
CA THR A 917 41.82 -9.87 -10.89
C THR A 917 40.66 -10.31 -9.99
N GLN A 918 39.86 -9.36 -9.48
CA GLN A 918 38.66 -9.58 -8.67
C GLN A 918 37.36 -9.51 -9.51
N GLY A 919 37.47 -9.41 -10.84
CA GLY A 919 36.32 -9.45 -11.75
C GLY A 919 35.66 -8.11 -12.07
N LEU A 920 36.23 -6.98 -11.63
CA LEU A 920 35.76 -5.62 -11.99
C LEU A 920 36.00 -5.33 -13.46
N PRO A 921 34.99 -5.11 -14.33
CA PRO A 921 35.25 -4.70 -15.71
C PRO A 921 36.05 -3.39 -15.76
N LEU A 922 37.21 -3.43 -16.40
CA LEU A 922 38.08 -2.27 -16.64
C LEU A 922 37.75 -1.67 -17.99
N ARG A 923 36.73 -0.81 -17.99
CA ARG A 923 36.23 -0.09 -19.16
C ARG A 923 35.79 1.31 -18.74
N TYR A 924 35.66 2.20 -19.71
CA TYR A 924 35.07 3.51 -19.50
C TYR A 924 33.76 3.42 -18.67
N PRO A 925 33.55 4.25 -17.63
CA PRO A 925 34.31 5.45 -17.27
C PRO A 925 35.46 5.24 -16.27
N MET A 926 35.90 4.01 -16.02
CA MET A 926 37.08 3.76 -15.18
C MET A 926 38.31 4.44 -15.80
N SER A 927 39.20 5.02 -14.97
CA SER A 927 40.43 5.68 -15.41
C SER A 927 41.45 4.67 -15.94
N VAL A 928 41.19 4.12 -17.12
CA VAL A 928 42.02 3.12 -17.78
C VAL A 928 42.52 3.64 -19.12
N THR A 929 43.83 3.57 -19.34
CA THR A 929 44.46 4.00 -20.59
C THR A 929 44.80 2.76 -21.41
N TRP A 930 44.29 2.71 -22.63
CA TRP A 930 44.66 1.69 -23.60
C TRP A 930 45.75 2.24 -24.53
N SER A 931 46.79 1.45 -24.75
CA SER A 931 47.90 1.77 -25.65
C SER A 931 48.28 0.55 -26.48
N GLY A 932 48.63 0.79 -27.74
CA GLY A 932 48.98 -0.25 -28.70
C GLY A 932 50.47 -0.26 -29.06
N SER A 933 50.98 -1.40 -29.49
CA SER A 933 52.29 -1.49 -30.16
C SER A 933 52.28 -0.80 -31.53
N HIS A 934 53.44 -0.66 -32.16
CA HIS A 934 53.53 -0.11 -33.52
C HIS A 934 52.58 -0.86 -34.48
N GLY A 935 51.73 -0.12 -35.21
CA GLY A 935 50.69 -0.67 -36.07
C GLY A 935 49.35 -0.96 -35.38
N VAL A 936 49.17 -0.65 -34.10
CA VAL A 936 47.87 -0.76 -33.41
C VAL A 936 47.24 0.63 -33.27
N HIS A 937 46.06 0.82 -33.85
CA HIS A 937 45.24 2.01 -33.64
C HIS A 937 44.32 1.79 -32.45
N VAL A 938 44.40 2.66 -31.44
CA VAL A 938 43.47 2.68 -30.29
C VAL A 938 42.59 3.90 -30.47
N GLY A 939 41.31 3.69 -30.77
CA GLY A 939 40.41 4.73 -31.26
C GLY A 939 39.09 4.14 -31.73
N ASP A 940 38.57 4.53 -32.89
CA ASP A 940 37.46 3.78 -33.49
C ASP A 940 38.00 2.54 -34.22
N THR A 941 37.14 1.59 -34.58
CA THR A 941 37.56 0.34 -35.23
C THR A 941 37.95 0.51 -36.71
N ARG A 942 37.99 1.72 -37.28
CA ARG A 942 38.29 1.90 -38.70
C ARG A 942 39.78 1.77 -38.99
N CYS A 943 40.13 0.78 -39.81
CA CYS A 943 41.50 0.55 -40.25
C CYS A 943 42.09 1.70 -41.09
N GLY A 944 43.18 2.29 -40.60
CA GLY A 944 44.00 3.27 -41.32
C GLY A 944 45.10 2.65 -42.18
N TRP A 945 45.83 3.50 -42.92
CA TRP A 945 46.93 3.05 -43.76
C TRP A 945 48.18 2.74 -42.92
N GLY A 946 48.39 1.47 -42.63
CA GLY A 946 49.53 0.98 -41.83
C GLY A 946 49.13 0.18 -40.61
N ASP A 947 47.84 0.15 -40.27
CA ASP A 947 47.35 -0.57 -39.10
C ASP A 947 47.37 -2.09 -39.35
N VAL A 948 47.78 -2.79 -38.31
CA VAL A 948 47.72 -4.25 -38.11
C VAL A 948 46.45 -4.59 -37.34
N LEU A 949 46.05 -3.73 -36.39
CA LEU A 949 44.87 -3.89 -35.54
C LEU A 949 44.26 -2.51 -35.23
N ALA A 950 42.94 -2.36 -35.34
CA ALA A 950 42.21 -1.21 -34.82
C ALA A 950 41.33 -1.66 -33.64
N PHE A 951 41.38 -0.98 -32.51
CA PHE A 951 40.66 -1.35 -31.28
C PHE A 951 39.90 -0.16 -30.72
N ASP A 952 38.61 -0.37 -30.43
CA ASP A 952 37.76 0.58 -29.75
C ASP A 952 37.70 0.30 -28.24
N PRO A 953 38.35 1.13 -27.40
CA PRO A 953 38.34 0.94 -25.95
C PRO A 953 36.96 1.18 -25.31
N THR A 954 36.02 1.79 -26.05
CA THR A 954 34.65 2.08 -25.59
C THR A 954 33.75 0.85 -25.72
N THR A 955 33.79 0.21 -26.89
CA THR A 955 32.96 -0.99 -27.15
C THR A 955 33.69 -2.28 -26.81
N GLY A 956 35.03 -2.24 -26.79
CA GLY A 956 35.90 -3.42 -26.72
C GLY A 956 36.07 -4.10 -28.07
N ASP A 957 35.47 -3.59 -29.15
CA ASP A 957 35.54 -4.21 -30.46
C ASP A 957 36.93 -4.00 -31.08
N TYR A 958 37.35 -4.94 -31.91
CA TYR A 958 38.58 -4.77 -32.67
C TYR A 958 38.47 -5.33 -34.07
N GLU A 959 39.20 -4.73 -35.00
CA GLU A 959 39.31 -5.16 -36.39
C GLU A 959 40.75 -5.52 -36.71
N ARG A 960 40.95 -6.71 -37.31
CA ARG A 960 42.26 -7.16 -37.79
C ARG A 960 42.49 -6.62 -39.19
N CYS A 961 43.27 -5.55 -39.28
CA CYS A 961 43.46 -4.80 -40.51
C CYS A 961 44.46 -5.48 -41.47
N ARG A 962 45.57 -6.01 -40.96
CA ARG A 962 46.65 -6.64 -41.75
C ARG A 962 47.38 -7.74 -40.96
N PRO A 963 48.02 -8.72 -41.62
CA PRO A 963 48.86 -9.70 -40.95
C PRO A 963 50.10 -9.05 -40.31
N GLY A 964 50.31 -9.24 -39.02
CA GLY A 964 51.46 -8.74 -38.27
C GLY A 964 51.26 -8.91 -36.76
N PRO A 965 52.33 -8.82 -35.94
CA PRO A 965 52.20 -8.90 -34.48
C PRO A 965 51.57 -7.62 -33.92
N ALA A 966 50.53 -7.76 -33.09
CA ALA A 966 49.93 -6.66 -32.34
C ALA A 966 50.04 -6.91 -30.83
N SER A 967 50.18 -5.85 -30.04
CA SER A 967 50.07 -5.92 -28.59
C SER A 967 49.28 -4.73 -28.08
N LEU A 968 48.41 -4.98 -27.12
CA LEU A 968 47.52 -4.00 -26.53
C LEU A 968 47.72 -4.00 -25.02
N THR A 969 48.01 -2.85 -24.44
CA THR A 969 48.28 -2.65 -23.02
C THR A 969 47.21 -1.79 -22.40
N ILE A 970 46.59 -2.27 -21.33
CA ILE A 970 45.72 -1.49 -20.46
C ILE A 970 46.51 -1.09 -19.21
N THR A 971 46.38 0.17 -18.80
CA THR A 971 46.90 0.69 -17.53
C THR A 971 45.77 1.31 -16.74
N ALA A 972 45.63 0.92 -15.48
CA ALA A 972 44.61 1.41 -14.57
C ALA A 972 45.27 1.65 -13.20
N ASN A 973 45.33 2.90 -12.74
CA ASN A 973 46.16 3.33 -11.61
C ASN A 973 47.64 2.91 -11.82
N ASP A 974 48.24 2.23 -10.83
CA ASP A 974 49.63 1.72 -10.88
C ASP A 974 49.74 0.30 -11.50
N ALA A 975 48.62 -0.30 -11.92
CA ALA A 975 48.59 -1.64 -12.50
C ALA A 975 48.50 -1.57 -14.04
N SER A 976 49.33 -2.35 -14.73
CA SER A 976 49.29 -2.50 -16.19
C SER A 976 49.28 -3.96 -16.59
N GLN A 977 48.60 -4.29 -17.68
CA GLN A 977 48.62 -5.60 -18.29
C GLN A 977 48.64 -5.50 -19.80
N THR A 978 49.39 -6.39 -20.45
CA THR A 978 49.53 -6.43 -21.91
C THR A 978 49.05 -7.76 -22.47
N VAL A 979 48.27 -7.71 -23.55
CA VAL A 979 47.90 -8.88 -24.35
C VAL A 979 48.56 -8.81 -25.73
N LYS A 980 48.95 -9.97 -26.28
CA LYS A 980 49.46 -10.12 -27.65
C LYS A 980 48.35 -10.70 -28.53
N LEU A 981 48.16 -10.14 -29.71
CA LEU A 981 47.06 -10.41 -30.64
C LEU A 981 47.58 -10.79 -32.03
#